data_AF-A0A2S8GI80-F1
#
_entry.id   AF-A0A2S8GI80-F1
#
_cell.length_a   1.000
_cell.length_b   1.000
_cell.length_c   1.000
_cell.angle_alpha   90.00
_cell.angle_beta   90.00
_cell.angle_gamma   90.00
#
_symmetry.space_group_name_H-M   'P 1'
#
loop_
_entity.id
_entity.type
_entity.pdbx_description
1 polymer ?
#
loop_
_entity_poly.entity_id
_entity_poly.type
_entity_poly.pdbx_seq_one_letter_code
_entity_poly.pdbx_strand_id
1 'polypeptide(L)'
;MLLASCFTARLSAAETSYDVVIYGGTSAAIAAAVQVKRMGKSVVVVSPDKHLGGLTSGGLGWTDSGNKAAIGGISREFYQRVRKHYDDPSAWRQQKPEQYSRYKKSEDAMWVFEPHVAEQIFEDLVAEYEIPVVRDAWLDRENGVEVKDGKIVSIKTLDGKTYRGTIFMDTTYEGDLMASAGVSYFVGREANEVYDETMDGVQTARARSHQFDYPVDPYVVKGDPSSGLLPKISDQPPGVDGQGDKKVQAYCFRTCLTTAQDNMVPFPKPEGYDPNDYALLARYLAGGWKGVFNKFDPAPNFKTDVNNHGGFSFDNIGMNYDYPEASYERRKEIIKEHEDYQIGLLYFLSNDPSVPADIQAKMKKWGLSKDEFVDNHNWPHQLYIREARRMVSDFVMSEQYLRALKPTPESVGLGSYNMDSHNVQRYVDKNGHVRNEGDIQVSPGGAYPISYRSIVPKKEECENLLVPVCVSSSHIAYGSIRMEPVFMILGQSAATAAVQAIEGDKAVQDVTYDELKERLLADGQVLEMDRKPKAPAIVLRAEDLPGVTVDDVDAKTTGTWGESSVVQPFVGSGYRFYDVATKAKASIAFTTKLEPGKYDVRVAYSPNGNRATNVAITVESGDKTFEAELNQRENPKLNKAFASIGEFDLSGETTVTITGDGANGYVIADAVSFVPVK
;
A
#
# COMPACT_ATOMS: atom_id res chain seq x y z
N MET A 1 -78.34 -7.16 25.61
CA MET A 1 -77.09 -6.47 25.22
C MET A 1 -75.95 -7.45 25.40
N LEU A 2 -75.48 -8.08 24.32
CA LEU A 2 -74.25 -8.87 24.32
C LEU A 2 -73.09 -7.94 23.99
N LEU A 3 -72.06 -7.90 24.84
CA LEU A 3 -70.77 -7.30 24.54
C LEU A 3 -69.92 -8.30 23.74
N ALA A 4 -69.58 -7.94 22.51
CA ALA A 4 -68.55 -8.59 21.73
C ALA A 4 -67.23 -7.82 21.90
N SER A 5 -66.25 -8.43 22.54
CA SER A 5 -64.88 -7.93 22.63
C SER A 5 -64.11 -8.36 21.39
N CYS A 6 -63.79 -7.42 20.50
CA CYS A 6 -62.88 -7.65 19.38
C CYS A 6 -61.43 -7.60 19.88
N PHE A 7 -60.77 -8.76 19.96
CA PHE A 7 -59.31 -8.83 20.04
C PHE A 7 -58.71 -8.55 18.66
N THR A 8 -58.13 -7.36 18.47
CA THR A 8 -57.22 -7.11 17.35
C THR A 8 -55.87 -7.71 17.69
N ALA A 9 -55.59 -8.91 17.16
CA ALA A 9 -54.24 -9.46 17.12
C ALA A 9 -53.40 -8.59 16.19
N ARG A 10 -52.47 -7.80 16.74
CA ARG A 10 -51.37 -7.23 15.94
C ARG A 10 -50.50 -8.41 15.51
N LEU A 11 -50.53 -8.76 14.22
CA LEU A 11 -49.45 -9.55 13.63
C LEU A 11 -48.18 -8.69 13.74
N SER A 12 -47.32 -9.00 14.71
CA SER A 12 -45.91 -8.66 14.59
C SER A 12 -45.42 -9.36 13.33
N ALA A 13 -44.93 -8.62 12.33
CA ALA A 13 -44.11 -9.23 11.29
C ALA A 13 -42.98 -9.99 12.02
N ALA A 14 -42.80 -11.28 11.72
CA ALA A 14 -41.68 -12.01 12.26
C ALA A 14 -40.40 -11.29 11.81
N GLU A 15 -39.55 -10.87 12.76
CA GLU A 15 -38.25 -10.27 12.43
C GLU A 15 -37.48 -11.27 11.54
N THR A 16 -37.10 -10.84 10.34
CA THR A 16 -36.42 -11.71 9.37
C THR A 16 -35.00 -11.97 9.87
N SER A 17 -34.66 -13.23 10.11
CA SER A 17 -33.31 -13.68 10.46
C SER A 17 -32.66 -14.33 9.26
N TYR A 18 -31.34 -14.14 9.12
CA TYR A 18 -30.54 -14.71 8.04
C TYR A 18 -29.54 -15.74 8.60
N ASP A 19 -29.07 -16.66 7.77
CA ASP A 19 -27.97 -17.54 8.16
C ASP A 19 -26.67 -16.72 8.30
N VAL A 20 -26.42 -15.82 7.35
CA VAL A 20 -25.24 -14.93 7.35
C VAL A 20 -25.65 -13.47 7.17
N VAL A 21 -25.15 -12.58 8.02
CA VAL A 21 -25.26 -11.12 7.88
C VAL A 21 -23.88 -10.55 7.54
N ILE A 22 -23.76 -9.93 6.37
CA ILE A 22 -22.51 -9.33 5.91
C ILE A 22 -22.63 -7.81 6.07
N TYR A 23 -21.72 -7.20 6.82
CA TYR A 23 -21.61 -5.75 6.93
C TYR A 23 -20.49 -5.23 6.01
N GLY A 24 -20.83 -4.33 5.09
CA GLY A 24 -19.92 -3.76 4.08
C GLY A 24 -20.41 -3.90 2.64
N GLY A 25 -19.90 -3.06 1.74
CA GLY A 25 -20.20 -3.04 0.30
C GLY A 25 -19.01 -3.32 -0.61
N THR A 26 -17.90 -3.82 -0.07
CA THR A 26 -16.65 -4.05 -0.81
C THR A 26 -16.74 -5.24 -1.76
N SER A 27 -15.71 -5.44 -2.58
CA SER A 27 -15.58 -6.63 -3.43
C SER A 27 -15.61 -7.94 -2.63
N ALA A 28 -15.05 -7.96 -1.41
CA ALA A 28 -15.15 -9.09 -0.48
C ALA A 28 -16.60 -9.39 -0.07
N ALA A 29 -17.42 -8.37 0.17
CA ALA A 29 -18.81 -8.51 0.59
C ALA A 29 -19.62 -9.28 -0.47
N ILE A 30 -19.46 -8.89 -1.74
CA ILE A 30 -20.20 -9.53 -2.84
C ILE A 30 -19.68 -10.92 -3.13
N ALA A 31 -18.35 -11.14 -3.09
CA ALA A 31 -17.79 -12.48 -3.23
C ALA A 31 -18.28 -13.44 -2.13
N ALA A 32 -18.32 -12.96 -0.88
CA ALA A 32 -18.85 -13.71 0.25
C ALA A 32 -20.34 -14.04 0.05
N ALA A 33 -21.17 -13.04 -0.28
CA ALA A 33 -22.61 -13.23 -0.45
C ALA A 33 -22.95 -14.24 -1.58
N VAL A 34 -22.24 -14.17 -2.70
CA VAL A 34 -22.36 -15.15 -3.79
C VAL A 34 -22.02 -16.56 -3.29
N GLN A 35 -20.94 -16.72 -2.52
CA GLN A 35 -20.56 -18.02 -1.99
C GLN A 35 -21.60 -18.58 -1.00
N VAL A 36 -22.14 -17.75 -0.10
CA VAL A 36 -23.21 -18.17 0.82
C VAL A 36 -24.43 -18.69 0.04
N LYS A 37 -24.84 -17.96 -1.02
CA LYS A 37 -25.93 -18.38 -1.91
C LYS A 37 -25.62 -19.68 -2.66
N ARG A 38 -24.40 -19.85 -3.17
CA ARG A 38 -23.96 -21.10 -3.84
C ARG A 38 -23.98 -22.31 -2.93
N MET A 39 -23.81 -22.10 -1.62
CA MET A 39 -23.91 -23.15 -0.60
C MET A 39 -25.33 -23.29 -0.01
N GLY A 40 -26.32 -22.60 -0.58
CA GLY A 40 -27.73 -22.82 -0.25
C GLY A 40 -28.20 -22.20 1.07
N LYS A 41 -27.48 -21.22 1.61
CA LYS A 41 -27.86 -20.49 2.83
C LYS A 41 -28.41 -19.10 2.51
N SER A 42 -29.19 -18.55 3.44
CA SER A 42 -29.73 -17.19 3.35
C SER A 42 -28.69 -16.16 3.77
N VAL A 43 -28.65 -15.03 3.06
CA VAL A 43 -27.71 -13.95 3.32
C VAL A 43 -28.38 -12.59 3.15
N VAL A 44 -27.91 -11.60 3.89
CA VAL A 44 -28.16 -10.18 3.63
C VAL A 44 -26.85 -9.41 3.66
N VAL A 45 -26.68 -8.49 2.73
CA VAL A 45 -25.58 -7.52 2.71
C VAL A 45 -26.13 -6.19 3.24
N VAL A 46 -25.55 -5.69 4.33
CA VAL A 46 -25.86 -4.41 4.96
C VAL A 46 -24.68 -3.49 4.71
N SER A 47 -24.81 -2.56 3.76
CA SER A 47 -23.72 -1.78 3.22
C SER A 47 -23.84 -0.31 3.60
N PRO A 48 -22.81 0.32 4.21
CA PRO A 48 -22.75 1.77 4.32
C PRO A 48 -22.63 2.44 2.93
N ASP A 49 -22.08 1.72 1.95
CA ASP A 49 -21.90 2.21 0.59
C ASP A 49 -23.19 2.18 -0.22
N LYS A 50 -23.34 3.16 -1.11
CA LYS A 50 -24.39 3.19 -2.14
C LYS A 50 -23.99 2.42 -3.39
N HIS A 51 -22.72 2.46 -3.76
CA HIS A 51 -22.16 1.77 -4.92
C HIS A 51 -21.38 0.55 -4.42
N LEU A 52 -21.56 -0.60 -5.07
CA LEU A 52 -20.93 -1.85 -4.66
C LEU A 52 -19.56 -2.04 -5.30
N GLY A 53 -18.69 -2.77 -4.61
CA GLY A 53 -17.37 -3.18 -5.11
C GLY A 53 -16.19 -2.46 -4.46
N GLY A 54 -16.44 -1.52 -3.55
CA GLY A 54 -15.37 -0.79 -2.85
C GLY A 54 -14.42 -0.11 -3.83
N LEU A 55 -13.10 -0.25 -3.64
CA LEU A 55 -12.10 0.37 -4.51
C LEU A 55 -12.10 -0.21 -5.93
N THR A 56 -12.52 -1.46 -6.12
CA THR A 56 -12.61 -2.08 -7.46
C THR A 56 -13.53 -1.26 -8.38
N SER A 57 -14.69 -0.83 -7.89
CA SER A 57 -15.60 0.09 -8.61
C SER A 57 -15.35 1.57 -8.28
N GLY A 58 -14.60 1.86 -7.22
CA GLY A 58 -14.27 3.19 -6.73
C GLY A 58 -13.02 3.82 -7.34
N GLY A 59 -12.53 3.30 -8.47
CA GLY A 59 -11.45 3.90 -9.25
C GLY A 59 -10.18 3.07 -9.40
N LEU A 60 -9.99 2.00 -8.61
CA LEU A 60 -8.87 1.07 -8.73
C LEU A 60 -9.11 0.10 -9.88
N GLY A 61 -9.05 0.63 -11.10
CA GLY A 61 -9.21 -0.12 -12.34
C GLY A 61 -7.93 -0.84 -12.77
N TRP A 62 -6.76 -0.42 -12.31
CA TRP A 62 -5.47 -1.07 -12.56
C TRP A 62 -5.16 -2.04 -11.42
N THR A 63 -5.55 -3.30 -11.60
CA THR A 63 -5.44 -4.30 -10.54
C THR A 63 -3.99 -4.62 -10.19
N ASP A 64 -3.67 -4.49 -8.91
CA ASP A 64 -2.41 -4.91 -8.30
C ASP A 64 -2.38 -6.44 -8.09
N SER A 65 -2.29 -7.18 -9.20
CA SER A 65 -2.53 -8.62 -9.23
C SER A 65 -1.34 -9.49 -8.82
N GLY A 66 -0.13 -8.94 -8.76
CA GLY A 66 1.10 -9.71 -8.57
C GLY A 66 1.18 -10.90 -9.55
N ASN A 67 1.27 -12.12 -9.01
CA ASN A 67 1.13 -13.34 -9.80
C ASN A 67 -0.34 -13.71 -10.01
N LYS A 68 -0.86 -13.45 -11.21
CA LYS A 68 -2.25 -13.77 -11.61
C LYS A 68 -2.66 -15.24 -11.43
N ALA A 69 -1.72 -16.18 -11.40
CA ALA A 69 -2.02 -17.59 -11.15
C ALA A 69 -2.41 -17.88 -9.68
N ALA A 70 -2.12 -16.95 -8.76
CA ALA A 70 -2.57 -17.02 -7.38
C ALA A 70 -4.06 -16.65 -7.22
N ILE A 71 -4.69 -16.08 -8.26
CA ILE A 71 -6.07 -15.60 -8.23
C ILE A 71 -6.99 -16.68 -8.82
N GLY A 72 -7.76 -17.30 -7.93
CA GLY A 72 -8.76 -18.34 -8.22
C GLY A 72 -10.17 -17.96 -7.74
N GLY A 73 -11.07 -18.94 -7.73
CA GLY A 73 -12.44 -18.79 -7.21
C GLY A 73 -13.25 -17.65 -7.85
N ILE A 74 -14.12 -17.05 -7.05
CA ILE A 74 -14.99 -15.93 -7.43
C ILE A 74 -14.18 -14.70 -7.84
N SER A 75 -13.00 -14.51 -7.25
CA SER A 75 -12.07 -13.45 -7.65
C SER A 75 -11.65 -13.61 -9.11
N ARG A 76 -11.27 -14.82 -9.55
CA ARG A 76 -10.97 -15.11 -10.96
C ARG A 76 -12.20 -14.94 -11.86
N GLU A 77 -13.37 -15.38 -11.39
CA GLU A 77 -14.64 -15.23 -12.10
C GLU A 77 -14.94 -13.75 -12.40
N PHE A 78 -14.71 -12.84 -11.45
CA PHE A 78 -14.85 -11.39 -11.67
C PHE A 78 -14.01 -10.93 -12.87
N TYR A 79 -12.72 -11.26 -12.91
CA TYR A 79 -11.84 -10.85 -14.04
C TYR A 79 -12.18 -11.54 -15.36
N GLN A 80 -12.79 -12.74 -15.32
CA GLN A 80 -13.35 -13.39 -16.51
C GLN A 80 -14.63 -12.67 -16.99
N ARG A 81 -15.45 -12.14 -16.08
CA ARG A 81 -16.60 -11.28 -16.42
C ARG A 81 -16.15 -9.94 -17.00
N VAL A 82 -15.08 -9.34 -16.47
CA VAL A 82 -14.42 -8.17 -17.08
C VAL A 82 -13.98 -8.49 -18.51
N ARG A 83 -13.29 -9.63 -18.70
CA ARG A 83 -12.87 -10.08 -20.03
C ARG A 83 -14.04 -10.23 -20.99
N LYS A 84 -15.15 -10.81 -20.52
CA LYS A 84 -16.38 -11.01 -21.29
C LYS A 84 -17.05 -9.69 -21.67
N HIS A 85 -17.04 -8.68 -20.79
CA HIS A 85 -17.53 -7.35 -21.12
C HIS A 85 -16.76 -6.76 -22.32
N TYR A 86 -15.43 -6.81 -22.27
CA TYR A 86 -14.59 -6.27 -23.34
C TYR A 86 -14.43 -7.19 -24.56
N ASP A 87 -15.01 -8.41 -24.54
CA ASP A 87 -15.19 -9.21 -25.76
C ASP A 87 -16.24 -8.60 -26.69
N ASP A 88 -17.21 -7.86 -26.14
CA ASP A 88 -18.20 -7.14 -26.93
C ASP A 88 -17.57 -5.89 -27.56
N PRO A 89 -17.55 -5.77 -28.90
CA PRO A 89 -17.09 -4.55 -29.57
C PRO A 89 -17.84 -3.28 -29.14
N SER A 90 -19.05 -3.39 -28.57
CA SER A 90 -19.82 -2.24 -28.08
C SER A 90 -19.25 -1.60 -26.80
N ALA A 91 -18.45 -2.34 -26.03
CA ALA A 91 -17.73 -1.82 -24.85
C ALA A 91 -16.64 -0.81 -25.22
N TRP A 92 -16.20 -0.80 -26.47
CA TRP A 92 -15.06 -0.06 -27.00
C TRP A 92 -15.50 1.24 -27.68
N ARG A 93 -15.96 2.21 -26.87
CA ARG A 93 -16.62 3.43 -27.34
C ARG A 93 -15.63 4.46 -27.91
N GLN A 94 -14.52 4.70 -27.22
CA GLN A 94 -13.54 5.72 -27.62
C GLN A 94 -12.29 5.13 -28.28
N GLN A 95 -12.06 3.84 -28.13
CA GLN A 95 -10.85 3.15 -28.60
C GLN A 95 -11.21 1.78 -29.16
N LYS A 96 -10.53 1.28 -30.20
CA LYS A 96 -10.68 -0.12 -30.65
C LYS A 96 -9.93 -1.09 -29.74
N PRO A 97 -10.41 -2.35 -29.57
CA PRO A 97 -9.75 -3.33 -28.71
C PRO A 97 -8.26 -3.53 -29.05
N GLU A 98 -7.91 -3.54 -30.34
CA GLU A 98 -6.52 -3.74 -30.81
C GLU A 98 -5.57 -2.60 -30.43
N GLN A 99 -6.10 -1.43 -30.06
CA GLN A 99 -5.29 -0.29 -29.62
C GLN A 99 -4.95 -0.35 -28.13
N TYR A 100 -5.59 -1.24 -27.37
CA TYR A 100 -5.38 -1.36 -25.93
C TYR A 100 -4.49 -2.57 -25.59
N SER A 101 -3.26 -2.30 -25.15
CA SER A 101 -2.21 -3.32 -24.99
C SER A 101 -2.49 -4.37 -23.91
N ARG A 102 -3.39 -4.09 -22.95
CA ARG A 102 -3.77 -5.01 -21.88
C ARG A 102 -4.98 -5.88 -22.25
N TYR A 103 -5.62 -5.63 -23.39
CA TYR A 103 -6.61 -6.55 -23.94
C TYR A 103 -5.91 -7.62 -24.78
N LYS A 104 -5.94 -8.87 -24.30
CA LYS A 104 -5.29 -9.99 -24.97
C LYS A 104 -6.29 -11.11 -25.21
N LYS A 105 -6.61 -11.36 -26.49
CA LYS A 105 -7.56 -12.41 -26.91
C LYS A 105 -7.14 -13.82 -26.46
N SER A 106 -5.85 -14.03 -26.17
CA SER A 106 -5.31 -15.31 -25.67
C SER A 106 -5.42 -15.50 -24.16
N GLU A 107 -5.73 -14.46 -23.39
CA GLU A 107 -5.96 -14.55 -21.94
C GLU A 107 -7.46 -14.75 -21.68
N ASP A 108 -7.80 -15.59 -20.70
CA ASP A 108 -9.18 -15.89 -20.28
C ASP A 108 -9.77 -14.83 -19.35
N ALA A 109 -8.93 -13.96 -18.78
CA ALA A 109 -9.30 -12.92 -17.84
C ALA A 109 -8.63 -11.59 -18.19
N MET A 110 -9.26 -10.48 -17.83
CA MET A 110 -8.77 -9.13 -18.05
C MET A 110 -8.69 -8.41 -16.71
N TRP A 111 -7.57 -7.72 -16.49
CA TRP A 111 -7.12 -7.26 -15.16
C TRP A 111 -7.05 -5.73 -15.06
N VAL A 112 -7.51 -5.05 -16.12
CA VAL A 112 -7.63 -3.61 -16.14
C VAL A 112 -8.98 -3.27 -16.73
N PHE A 113 -9.71 -2.36 -16.10
CA PHE A 113 -11.11 -2.08 -16.44
C PHE A 113 -11.51 -0.67 -16.03
N GLU A 114 -12.63 -0.23 -16.58
CA GLU A 114 -13.30 1.00 -16.19
C GLU A 114 -14.11 0.78 -14.89
N PRO A 115 -14.15 1.78 -13.98
CA PRO A 115 -14.85 1.64 -12.68
C PRO A 115 -16.33 1.25 -12.80
N HIS A 116 -17.11 1.88 -13.69
CA HIS A 116 -18.52 1.52 -13.89
C HIS A 116 -18.72 0.08 -14.40
N VAL A 117 -17.74 -0.50 -15.10
CA VAL A 117 -17.79 -1.90 -15.56
C VAL A 117 -17.67 -2.85 -14.38
N ALA A 118 -16.75 -2.56 -13.45
CA ALA A 118 -16.62 -3.32 -12.22
C ALA A 118 -17.89 -3.26 -11.37
N GLU A 119 -18.45 -2.06 -11.19
CA GLU A 119 -19.71 -1.88 -10.46
C GLU A 119 -20.84 -2.72 -11.09
N GLN A 120 -21.02 -2.63 -12.42
CA GLN A 120 -22.04 -3.40 -13.12
C GLN A 120 -21.87 -4.91 -12.93
N ILE A 121 -20.64 -5.43 -12.90
CA ILE A 121 -20.40 -6.85 -12.66
C ILE A 121 -20.85 -7.26 -11.24
N PHE A 122 -20.65 -6.43 -10.23
CA PHE A 122 -21.14 -6.70 -8.88
C PHE A 122 -22.67 -6.62 -8.81
N GLU A 123 -23.29 -5.66 -9.50
CA GLU A 123 -24.75 -5.57 -9.62
C GLU A 123 -25.34 -6.80 -10.33
N ASP A 124 -24.68 -7.27 -11.39
CA ASP A 124 -25.07 -8.49 -12.12
C ASP A 124 -24.99 -9.72 -11.22
N LEU A 125 -23.94 -9.85 -10.39
CA LEU A 125 -23.81 -10.93 -9.41
C LEU A 125 -24.92 -10.85 -8.35
N VAL A 126 -25.22 -9.65 -7.84
CA VAL A 126 -26.32 -9.44 -6.88
C VAL A 126 -27.66 -9.88 -7.47
N ALA A 127 -27.93 -9.50 -8.72
CA ALA A 127 -29.15 -9.89 -9.43
C ALA A 127 -29.21 -11.39 -9.73
N GLU A 128 -28.11 -11.99 -10.22
CA GLU A 128 -28.00 -13.40 -10.58
C GLU A 128 -28.28 -14.34 -9.39
N TYR A 129 -27.80 -13.98 -8.20
CA TYR A 129 -27.95 -14.78 -6.98
C TYR A 129 -29.08 -14.28 -6.05
N GLU A 130 -29.87 -13.30 -6.50
CA GLU A 130 -30.97 -12.68 -5.76
C GLU A 130 -30.55 -12.27 -4.34
N ILE A 131 -29.41 -11.59 -4.23
CA ILE A 131 -28.80 -11.20 -2.95
C ILE A 131 -29.55 -9.96 -2.41
N PRO A 132 -30.17 -10.01 -1.22
CA PRO A 132 -30.70 -8.83 -0.57
C PRO A 132 -29.57 -7.89 -0.16
N VAL A 133 -29.54 -6.69 -0.74
CA VAL A 133 -28.57 -5.63 -0.41
C VAL A 133 -29.31 -4.42 0.14
N VAL A 134 -28.96 -4.02 1.36
CA VAL A 134 -29.38 -2.75 1.97
C VAL A 134 -28.24 -1.76 1.83
N ARG A 135 -28.49 -0.65 1.15
CA ARG A 135 -27.49 0.39 0.84
C ARG A 135 -27.68 1.61 1.73
N ASP A 136 -26.62 2.41 1.86
CA ASP A 136 -26.59 3.60 2.72
C ASP A 136 -26.99 3.28 4.18
N ALA A 137 -26.60 2.08 4.64
CA ALA A 137 -27.01 1.47 5.89
C ALA A 137 -25.82 1.46 6.86
N TRP A 138 -25.60 2.60 7.51
CA TRP A 138 -24.49 2.83 8.44
C TRP A 138 -24.74 2.16 9.79
N LEU A 139 -23.77 1.42 10.32
CA LEU A 139 -23.84 0.79 11.64
C LEU A 139 -23.97 1.84 12.76
N ASP A 140 -24.89 1.62 13.70
CA ASP A 140 -24.85 2.28 15.00
C ASP A 140 -23.72 1.66 15.82
N ARG A 141 -22.52 2.28 15.76
CA ARG A 141 -21.29 1.74 16.38
C ARG A 141 -21.31 1.79 17.89
N GLU A 142 -22.12 2.67 18.48
CA GLU A 142 -22.16 2.86 19.93
C GLU A 142 -23.13 1.89 20.60
N ASN A 143 -24.30 1.66 20.00
CA ASN A 143 -25.40 0.92 20.64
C ASN A 143 -26.05 -0.12 19.73
N GLY A 144 -25.52 -0.33 18.53
CA GLY A 144 -26.15 -1.13 17.49
C GLY A 144 -25.72 -2.59 17.43
N VAL A 145 -24.63 -2.98 18.09
CA VAL A 145 -24.16 -4.38 18.08
C VAL A 145 -24.55 -5.06 19.38
N GLU A 146 -25.45 -6.04 19.28
CA GLU A 146 -25.90 -6.83 20.43
C GLU A 146 -25.07 -8.13 20.50
N VAL A 147 -24.21 -8.25 21.51
CA VAL A 147 -23.44 -9.48 21.79
C VAL A 147 -24.01 -10.17 23.03
N LYS A 148 -24.25 -11.49 22.94
CA LYS A 148 -24.67 -12.35 24.05
C LYS A 148 -23.86 -13.63 24.05
N ASP A 149 -23.33 -14.01 25.22
CA ASP A 149 -22.55 -15.23 25.41
C ASP A 149 -21.43 -15.40 24.36
N GLY A 150 -20.72 -14.31 24.03
CA GLY A 150 -19.64 -14.31 23.04
C GLY A 150 -20.10 -14.38 21.58
N LYS A 151 -21.39 -14.20 21.27
CA LYS A 151 -21.94 -14.22 19.91
C LYS A 151 -22.70 -12.94 19.59
N ILE A 152 -22.47 -12.37 18.42
CA ILE A 152 -23.30 -11.31 17.87
C ILE A 152 -24.69 -11.90 17.57
N VAL A 153 -25.74 -11.24 18.07
CA VAL A 153 -27.14 -11.64 17.87
C VAL A 153 -27.81 -10.74 16.83
N SER A 154 -27.44 -9.47 16.81
CA SER A 154 -27.97 -8.50 15.83
C SER A 154 -27.05 -7.30 15.65
N ILE A 155 -27.18 -6.68 14.48
CA ILE A 155 -26.62 -5.36 14.19
C ILE A 155 -27.75 -4.38 13.86
N LYS A 156 -27.61 -3.13 14.27
CA LYS A 156 -28.58 -2.06 14.01
C LYS A 156 -27.93 -0.92 13.25
N THR A 157 -28.65 -0.38 12.28
CA THR A 157 -28.22 0.76 11.49
C THR A 157 -28.76 2.06 12.06
N LEU A 158 -28.15 3.20 11.70
CA LEU A 158 -28.54 4.53 12.21
C LEU A 158 -29.99 4.91 11.90
N ASP A 159 -30.61 4.30 10.87
CA ASP A 159 -32.04 4.46 10.56
C ASP A 159 -32.98 3.63 11.46
N GLY A 160 -32.41 2.89 12.44
CA GLY A 160 -33.11 2.08 13.43
C GLY A 160 -33.45 0.66 12.98
N LYS A 161 -33.14 0.25 11.74
CA LYS A 161 -33.37 -1.13 11.28
C LYS A 161 -32.40 -2.08 11.96
N THR A 162 -32.89 -3.27 12.32
CA THR A 162 -32.12 -4.33 12.98
C THR A 162 -32.05 -5.55 12.09
N TYR A 163 -30.87 -6.15 11.98
CA TYR A 163 -30.60 -7.34 11.20
C TYR A 163 -30.07 -8.44 12.12
N ARG A 164 -30.73 -9.60 12.09
CA ARG A 164 -30.37 -10.76 12.91
C ARG A 164 -29.79 -11.86 12.03
N GLY A 165 -28.84 -12.61 12.57
CA GLY A 165 -28.38 -13.82 11.92
C GLY A 165 -27.53 -14.72 12.79
N THR A 166 -27.12 -15.85 12.21
CA THR A 166 -26.34 -16.88 12.92
C THR A 166 -24.85 -16.55 12.89
N ILE A 167 -24.32 -16.14 11.74
CA ILE A 167 -22.93 -15.72 11.53
C ILE A 167 -22.91 -14.28 11.00
N PHE A 168 -21.91 -13.51 11.41
CA PHE A 168 -21.67 -12.16 10.95
C PHE A 168 -20.32 -12.07 10.22
N MET A 169 -20.22 -11.17 9.25
CA MET A 169 -18.97 -10.88 8.55
C MET A 169 -18.73 -9.37 8.48
N ASP A 170 -17.55 -8.92 8.89
CA ASP A 170 -17.10 -7.53 8.66
C ASP A 170 -16.22 -7.47 7.41
N THR A 171 -16.79 -6.90 6.36
CA THR A 171 -16.16 -6.76 5.05
C THR A 171 -15.88 -5.30 4.70
N THR A 172 -15.90 -4.40 5.69
CA THR A 172 -15.56 -2.98 5.52
C THR A 172 -14.04 -2.76 5.51
N TYR A 173 -13.57 -1.64 4.97
CA TYR A 173 -12.16 -1.26 5.07
C TYR A 173 -11.78 -0.77 6.48
N GLU A 174 -12.78 -0.39 7.28
CA GLU A 174 -12.62 0.28 8.57
C GLU A 174 -12.72 -0.65 9.78
N GLY A 175 -13.38 -1.80 9.62
CA GLY A 175 -13.56 -2.79 10.67
C GLY A 175 -14.47 -2.31 11.79
N ASP A 176 -15.52 -1.56 11.45
CA ASP A 176 -16.41 -0.95 12.46
C ASP A 176 -17.28 -2.00 13.17
N LEU A 177 -17.70 -3.08 12.48
CA LEU A 177 -18.48 -4.14 13.12
C LEU A 177 -17.59 -4.95 14.06
N MET A 178 -16.37 -5.33 13.65
CA MET A 178 -15.44 -6.05 14.54
C MET A 178 -15.12 -5.23 15.80
N ALA A 179 -14.86 -3.92 15.64
CA ALA A 179 -14.56 -3.04 16.76
C ALA A 179 -15.76 -2.90 17.70
N SER A 180 -16.97 -2.72 17.15
CA SER A 180 -18.20 -2.58 17.93
C SER A 180 -18.63 -3.89 18.61
N ALA A 181 -18.17 -5.04 18.11
CA ALA A 181 -18.37 -6.34 18.75
C ALA A 181 -17.38 -6.62 19.90
N GLY A 182 -16.43 -5.71 20.16
CA GLY A 182 -15.42 -5.86 21.22
C GLY A 182 -14.22 -6.71 20.82
N VAL A 183 -14.02 -7.00 19.53
CA VAL A 183 -12.83 -7.71 19.03
C VAL A 183 -11.60 -6.81 19.12
N SER A 184 -10.48 -7.38 19.58
CA SER A 184 -9.22 -6.65 19.68
C SER A 184 -8.70 -6.24 18.31
N TYR A 185 -8.18 -5.02 18.21
CA TYR A 185 -7.57 -4.51 16.99
C TYR A 185 -6.38 -3.57 17.29
N PHE A 186 -5.59 -3.31 16.26
CA PHE A 186 -4.53 -2.31 16.26
C PHE A 186 -4.78 -1.25 15.18
N VAL A 187 -4.30 -0.04 15.43
CA VAL A 187 -4.26 1.10 14.50
C VAL A 187 -2.86 1.69 14.55
N GLY A 188 -2.29 1.94 13.37
CA GLY A 188 -0.94 2.50 13.21
C GLY A 188 0.05 1.46 12.71
N ARG A 189 1.33 1.62 13.10
CA ARG A 189 2.41 0.70 12.76
C ARG A 189 2.98 0.06 14.01
N GLU A 190 3.12 -1.26 14.03
CA GLU A 190 3.75 -1.97 15.12
C GLU A 190 5.28 -1.73 15.10
N ALA A 191 5.93 -1.85 16.26
CA ALA A 191 7.40 -1.81 16.28
C ALA A 191 7.95 -3.13 15.70
N ASN A 192 9.11 -3.08 15.05
CA ASN A 192 9.79 -4.26 14.50
C ASN A 192 9.93 -5.40 15.52
N GLU A 193 10.18 -5.09 16.79
CA GLU A 193 10.34 -6.07 17.87
C GLU A 193 9.06 -6.85 18.21
N VAL A 194 7.88 -6.36 17.84
CA VAL A 194 6.59 -7.00 18.17
C VAL A 194 6.45 -8.34 17.46
N TYR A 195 6.84 -8.42 16.18
CA TYR A 195 6.69 -9.62 15.36
C TYR A 195 8.00 -10.11 14.72
N ASP A 196 9.14 -9.59 15.18
CA ASP A 196 10.49 -9.86 14.64
C ASP A 196 10.56 -9.48 13.14
N GLU A 197 10.19 -8.24 12.83
CA GLU A 197 10.12 -7.68 11.48
C GLU A 197 11.24 -6.67 11.24
N THR A 198 11.44 -6.29 9.98
CA THR A 198 12.53 -5.39 9.55
C THR A 198 12.05 -4.16 8.79
N MET A 199 10.75 -4.12 8.50
CA MET A 199 10.11 -3.13 7.64
C MET A 199 8.86 -2.51 8.28
N ASP A 200 8.52 -2.90 9.51
CA ASP A 200 7.42 -2.29 10.25
C ASP A 200 7.91 -1.03 11.00
N GLY A 201 6.97 -0.27 11.54
CA GLY A 201 7.23 0.98 12.26
C GLY A 201 7.69 2.12 11.35
N VAL A 202 8.38 3.08 11.95
CA VAL A 202 9.01 4.20 11.24
C VAL A 202 10.11 3.67 10.31
N GLN A 203 10.16 4.17 9.08
CA GLN A 203 11.04 3.76 8.00
C GLN A 203 11.57 4.98 7.24
N THR A 204 12.62 5.59 7.76
CA THR A 204 13.37 6.68 7.08
C THR A 204 14.44 6.12 6.16
N ALA A 205 15.17 5.09 6.59
CA ALA A 205 16.23 4.50 5.76
C ALA A 205 15.65 3.84 4.51
N ARG A 206 14.57 3.07 4.64
CA ARG A 206 13.97 2.29 3.53
C ARG A 206 13.06 3.11 2.60
N ALA A 207 12.63 4.31 3.01
CA ALA A 207 11.80 5.22 2.21
C ALA A 207 12.55 5.86 1.03
N ARG A 208 12.85 5.01 0.04
CA ARG A 208 13.55 5.37 -1.21
C ARG A 208 12.61 5.60 -2.38
N SER A 209 11.49 4.87 -2.46
CA SER A 209 10.52 5.10 -3.53
C SER A 209 9.67 6.32 -3.21
N HIS A 210 9.17 6.97 -4.26
CA HIS A 210 8.31 8.16 -4.11
C HIS A 210 8.91 9.24 -3.19
N GLN A 211 10.24 9.40 -3.29
CA GLN A 211 11.02 10.42 -2.62
C GLN A 211 11.28 11.62 -3.54
N PHE A 212 11.74 12.74 -2.99
CA PHE A 212 12.27 13.85 -3.78
C PHE A 212 13.60 13.45 -4.45
N ASP A 213 13.71 13.66 -5.77
CA ASP A 213 14.87 13.28 -6.58
C ASP A 213 16.12 14.14 -6.30
N TYR A 214 15.94 15.26 -5.60
CA TYR A 214 17.00 16.20 -5.20
C TYR A 214 16.52 17.06 -4.03
N PRO A 215 17.43 17.77 -3.34
CA PRO A 215 17.07 18.66 -2.24
C PRO A 215 16.03 19.72 -2.61
N VAL A 216 14.93 19.77 -1.88
CA VAL A 216 13.88 20.80 -2.02
C VAL A 216 13.69 21.52 -0.68
N ASP A 217 13.64 22.84 -0.74
CA ASP A 217 13.49 23.72 0.42
C ASP A 217 12.06 23.64 1.00
N PRO A 218 11.89 23.35 2.31
CA PRO A 218 10.59 23.16 2.94
C PRO A 218 9.98 24.45 3.52
N TYR A 219 10.66 25.59 3.52
CA TYR A 219 10.28 26.77 4.29
C TYR A 219 9.46 27.78 3.47
N VAL A 220 8.59 28.58 4.10
CA VAL A 220 7.77 29.60 3.41
C VAL A 220 8.65 30.56 2.62
N VAL A 221 9.70 31.10 3.27
CA VAL A 221 10.77 31.85 2.63
C VAL A 221 11.97 30.92 2.43
N LYS A 222 12.36 30.73 1.17
CA LYS A 222 13.45 29.82 0.80
C LYS A 222 14.74 30.16 1.57
N GLY A 223 15.31 29.16 2.24
CA GLY A 223 16.54 29.26 3.02
C GLY A 223 16.37 29.86 4.42
N ASP A 224 15.16 30.20 4.85
CA ASP A 224 14.88 30.81 6.14
C ASP A 224 13.98 29.92 7.01
N PRO A 225 14.56 29.11 7.92
CA PRO A 225 13.81 28.28 8.84
C PRO A 225 12.87 29.04 9.78
N SER A 226 13.10 30.33 10.02
CA SER A 226 12.25 31.14 10.89
C SER A 226 10.93 31.56 10.23
N SER A 227 10.82 31.39 8.91
CA SER A 227 9.60 31.73 8.15
C SER A 227 8.47 30.72 8.29
N GLY A 228 8.70 29.59 8.97
CA GLY A 228 7.77 28.47 9.07
C GLY A 228 7.85 27.52 7.88
N LEU A 229 7.14 26.39 7.97
CA LEU A 229 7.11 25.36 6.94
C LEU A 229 6.01 25.61 5.92
N LEU A 230 6.24 25.14 4.68
CA LEU A 230 5.19 25.01 3.68
C LEU A 230 4.10 24.04 4.15
N PRO A 231 2.87 24.13 3.61
CA PRO A 231 1.77 23.26 4.01
C PRO A 231 2.10 21.77 3.95
N LYS A 232 1.50 20.99 4.87
CA LYS A 232 1.58 19.51 4.90
C LYS A 232 3.01 18.96 5.04
N ILE A 233 3.88 19.71 5.73
CA ILE A 233 5.18 19.27 6.23
C ILE A 233 5.12 19.29 7.76
N SER A 234 5.46 18.16 8.38
CA SER A 234 5.57 18.03 9.83
C SER A 234 6.76 18.84 10.34
N ASP A 235 6.56 19.58 11.43
CA ASP A 235 7.62 20.22 12.21
C ASP A 235 8.28 19.27 13.21
N GLN A 236 7.70 18.08 13.40
CA GLN A 236 8.25 17.01 14.24
C GLN A 236 9.22 16.13 13.46
N PRO A 237 10.26 15.59 14.12
CA PRO A 237 11.11 14.56 13.53
C PRO A 237 10.29 13.29 13.20
N PRO A 238 10.74 12.48 12.24
CA PRO A 238 9.98 11.32 11.76
C PRO A 238 9.83 10.21 12.80
N GLY A 239 10.66 10.20 13.84
CA GLY A 239 10.80 9.11 14.81
C GLY A 239 12.10 8.34 14.61
N VAL A 240 12.22 7.19 15.27
CA VAL A 240 13.38 6.30 15.16
C VAL A 240 13.00 5.07 14.34
N ASP A 241 13.84 4.70 13.37
CA ASP A 241 13.58 3.56 12.50
C ASP A 241 13.23 2.29 13.29
N GLY A 242 12.17 1.60 12.85
CA GLY A 242 11.64 0.38 13.47
C GLY A 242 10.78 0.58 14.72
N GLN A 243 10.63 1.82 15.24
CA GLN A 243 9.69 2.09 16.32
C GLN A 243 8.25 2.16 15.81
N GLY A 244 7.32 1.63 16.59
CA GLY A 244 5.89 1.69 16.29
C GLY A 244 5.29 3.07 16.59
N ASP A 245 4.17 3.37 15.94
CA ASP A 245 3.38 4.58 16.18
C ASP A 245 1.90 4.38 15.85
N LYS A 246 1.10 5.45 15.93
CA LYS A 246 -0.33 5.48 15.60
C LYS A 246 -0.65 6.05 14.23
N LYS A 247 0.36 6.23 13.37
CA LYS A 247 0.19 6.81 12.04
C LYS A 247 -0.07 5.69 11.04
N VAL A 248 -0.94 5.95 10.07
CA VAL A 248 -1.26 5.01 8.98
C VAL A 248 -0.80 5.59 7.64
N GLN A 249 -0.56 4.72 6.67
CA GLN A 249 -0.13 5.14 5.33
C GLN A 249 -1.15 6.05 4.65
N ALA A 250 -0.67 6.96 3.79
CA ALA A 250 -1.48 8.00 3.19
C ALA A 250 -2.63 7.48 2.32
N TYR A 251 -3.72 8.23 2.28
CA TYR A 251 -4.86 7.96 1.40
C TYR A 251 -4.84 8.87 0.17
N CYS A 252 -5.55 8.44 -0.87
CA CYS A 252 -5.83 9.24 -2.08
C CYS A 252 -7.07 8.71 -2.80
N PHE A 253 -7.57 9.44 -3.79
CA PHE A 253 -8.56 8.91 -4.73
C PHE A 253 -7.86 8.32 -5.95
N ARG A 254 -8.31 7.13 -6.40
CA ARG A 254 -7.89 6.55 -7.68
C ARG A 254 -8.74 7.16 -8.78
N THR A 255 -8.20 8.11 -9.54
CA THR A 255 -9.01 8.92 -10.47
C THR A 255 -9.05 8.33 -11.87
N CYS A 256 -10.25 8.29 -12.45
CA CYS A 256 -10.46 7.86 -13.83
C CYS A 256 -10.49 9.06 -14.78
N LEU A 257 -9.30 9.48 -15.23
CA LEU A 257 -9.16 10.61 -16.15
C LEU A 257 -9.25 10.14 -17.60
N THR A 258 -9.57 11.05 -18.52
CA THR A 258 -9.64 10.74 -19.96
C THR A 258 -8.98 11.82 -20.82
N THR A 259 -8.53 11.39 -22.00
CA THR A 259 -8.11 12.29 -23.10
C THR A 259 -9.14 12.40 -24.23
N ALA A 260 -10.21 11.59 -24.19
CA ALA A 260 -11.25 11.58 -25.20
C ALA A 260 -12.12 12.83 -25.10
N GLN A 261 -12.04 13.72 -26.11
CA GLN A 261 -12.63 15.06 -26.06
C GLN A 261 -14.16 15.06 -25.91
N ASP A 262 -14.85 14.06 -26.45
CA ASP A 262 -16.29 13.86 -26.34
C ASP A 262 -16.73 13.29 -24.98
N ASN A 263 -15.79 12.74 -24.21
CA ASN A 263 -16.00 12.17 -22.89
C ASN A 263 -15.32 12.96 -21.75
N MET A 264 -14.77 14.14 -22.04
CA MET A 264 -13.95 14.89 -21.08
C MET A 264 -14.75 15.98 -20.37
N VAL A 265 -14.66 16.02 -19.05
CA VAL A 265 -15.10 17.14 -18.20
C VAL A 265 -13.86 17.87 -17.66
N PRO A 266 -13.70 19.18 -17.87
CA PRO A 266 -12.56 19.93 -17.33
C PRO A 266 -12.49 19.86 -15.79
N PHE A 267 -11.28 19.89 -15.24
CA PHE A 267 -11.11 19.93 -13.79
C PHE A 267 -11.77 21.19 -13.19
N PRO A 268 -12.69 21.05 -12.23
CA PRO A 268 -13.27 22.20 -11.57
C PRO A 268 -12.21 22.92 -10.74
N LYS A 269 -12.37 24.23 -10.57
CA LYS A 269 -11.63 24.96 -9.53
C LYS A 269 -12.30 24.63 -8.19
N PRO A 270 -11.60 24.02 -7.21
CA PRO A 270 -12.24 23.68 -5.95
C PRO A 270 -12.60 24.92 -5.14
N GLU A 271 -13.64 24.81 -4.32
CA GLU A 271 -13.98 25.84 -3.33
C GLU A 271 -12.85 25.97 -2.31
N GLY A 272 -12.49 27.20 -1.92
CA GLY A 272 -11.39 27.42 -0.97
C GLY A 272 -9.97 27.20 -1.53
N TYR A 273 -9.82 26.96 -2.84
CA TYR A 273 -8.52 26.74 -3.48
C TYR A 273 -7.47 27.81 -3.14
N ASP A 274 -6.35 27.39 -2.53
CA ASP A 274 -5.14 28.18 -2.36
C ASP A 274 -3.97 27.53 -3.11
N PRO A 275 -3.35 28.19 -4.12
CA PRO A 275 -2.16 27.66 -4.79
C PRO A 275 -0.97 27.43 -3.84
N ASN A 276 -0.93 28.08 -2.66
CA ASN A 276 0.13 27.87 -1.67
C ASN A 276 0.16 26.44 -1.10
N ASP A 277 -0.96 25.71 -1.12
CA ASP A 277 -0.99 24.29 -0.74
C ASP A 277 -0.08 23.42 -1.63
N TYR A 278 0.26 23.92 -2.83
CA TYR A 278 1.10 23.26 -3.81
C TYR A 278 2.45 23.97 -4.01
N ALA A 279 2.81 24.92 -3.14
CA ALA A 279 4.08 25.65 -3.23
C ALA A 279 5.30 24.72 -3.20
N LEU A 280 5.22 23.61 -2.46
CA LEU A 280 6.27 22.60 -2.43
C LEU A 280 6.41 21.89 -3.78
N LEU A 281 5.28 21.52 -4.41
CA LEU A 281 5.27 20.96 -5.76
C LEU A 281 5.82 21.96 -6.79
N ALA A 282 5.46 23.24 -6.68
CA ALA A 282 5.98 24.29 -7.55
C ALA A 282 7.52 24.34 -7.51
N ARG A 283 8.10 24.28 -6.31
CA ARG A 283 9.57 24.22 -6.12
C ARG A 283 10.17 22.97 -6.72
N TYR A 284 9.51 21.82 -6.53
CA TYR A 284 9.98 20.57 -7.09
C TYR A 284 9.92 20.59 -8.62
N LEU A 285 8.85 21.09 -9.24
CA LEU A 285 8.77 21.24 -10.70
C LEU A 285 9.81 22.21 -11.24
N ALA A 286 10.06 23.33 -10.54
CA ALA A 286 11.07 24.31 -10.91
C ALA A 286 12.51 23.77 -10.86
N GLY A 287 12.76 22.75 -10.02
CA GLY A 287 14.03 22.01 -9.98
C GLY A 287 14.22 21.06 -11.17
N GLY A 288 13.22 20.90 -12.04
CA GLY A 288 13.28 20.09 -13.26
C GLY A 288 12.63 18.71 -13.16
N TRP A 289 11.85 18.43 -12.12
CA TRP A 289 11.13 17.15 -12.01
C TRP A 289 10.06 17.02 -13.09
N LYS A 290 9.99 15.86 -13.77
CA LYS A 290 9.04 15.60 -14.88
C LYS A 290 8.16 14.37 -14.68
N GLY A 291 8.17 13.78 -13.48
CA GLY A 291 7.52 12.50 -13.18
C GLY A 291 5.99 12.53 -13.00
N VAL A 292 5.34 13.69 -13.14
CA VAL A 292 3.88 13.89 -12.90
C VAL A 292 3.00 12.82 -13.54
N PHE A 293 3.34 12.37 -14.75
CA PHE A 293 2.50 11.47 -15.56
C PHE A 293 2.92 9.99 -15.49
N ASN A 294 3.85 9.62 -14.62
CA ASN A 294 4.39 8.26 -14.57
C ASN A 294 3.38 7.22 -14.03
N LYS A 295 2.34 7.67 -13.32
CA LYS A 295 1.25 6.84 -12.80
C LYS A 295 -0.11 7.27 -13.32
N PHE A 296 -0.14 7.66 -14.58
CA PHE A 296 -1.37 7.80 -15.38
C PHE A 296 -1.53 6.49 -16.15
N ASP A 297 -1.83 5.43 -15.41
CA ASP A 297 -1.82 4.06 -15.94
C ASP A 297 -3.03 3.86 -16.88
N PRO A 298 -2.84 3.42 -18.13
CA PRO A 298 -3.91 3.42 -19.11
C PRO A 298 -4.97 2.34 -18.84
N ALA A 299 -6.23 2.76 -18.79
CA ALA A 299 -7.42 1.92 -18.78
C ALA A 299 -8.08 1.88 -20.18
N PRO A 300 -9.04 0.98 -20.44
CA PRO A 300 -9.79 0.97 -21.70
C PRO A 300 -10.38 2.34 -22.05
N ASN A 301 -10.70 2.55 -23.32
CA ASN A 301 -11.42 3.75 -23.78
C ASN A 301 -10.71 5.09 -23.56
N PHE A 302 -9.37 5.10 -23.70
CA PHE A 302 -8.52 6.28 -23.48
C PHE A 302 -8.68 6.92 -22.10
N LYS A 303 -9.05 6.09 -21.11
CA LYS A 303 -9.10 6.46 -19.71
C LYS A 303 -7.82 6.06 -18.98
N THR A 304 -7.74 6.42 -17.71
CA THR A 304 -6.66 5.99 -16.82
C THR A 304 -7.21 5.46 -15.51
N ASP A 305 -6.33 4.78 -14.79
CA ASP A 305 -6.32 4.75 -13.34
C ASP A 305 -5.09 5.57 -12.89
N VAL A 306 -5.31 6.65 -12.13
CA VAL A 306 -4.23 7.51 -11.65
C VAL A 306 -3.89 7.24 -10.19
N ASN A 307 -2.59 7.06 -9.92
CA ASN A 307 -2.04 6.82 -8.59
C ASN A 307 -0.85 7.73 -8.25
N ASN A 308 -0.35 7.63 -7.02
CA ASN A 308 0.80 8.36 -6.52
C ASN A 308 2.10 8.07 -7.28
N HIS A 309 2.91 9.11 -7.53
CA HIS A 309 4.28 8.97 -8.02
C HIS A 309 5.15 10.17 -7.62
N GLY A 310 6.34 9.89 -7.10
CA GLY A 310 7.37 10.88 -6.74
C GLY A 310 7.17 11.49 -5.35
N GLY A 311 8.09 12.39 -4.96
CA GLY A 311 8.10 13.06 -3.65
C GLY A 311 6.86 13.92 -3.32
N PHE A 312 6.15 14.39 -4.34
CA PHE A 312 4.87 15.07 -4.21
C PHE A 312 3.88 14.43 -5.18
N SER A 313 2.74 13.96 -4.69
CA SER A 313 1.85 13.08 -5.43
C SER A 313 0.38 13.25 -5.03
N PHE A 314 -0.50 12.38 -5.53
CA PHE A 314 -1.91 12.31 -5.16
C PHE A 314 -2.16 11.84 -3.72
N ASP A 315 -1.15 11.28 -3.04
CA ASP A 315 -1.27 10.95 -1.61
C ASP A 315 -1.31 12.23 -0.76
N ASN A 316 -2.37 12.40 0.03
CA ASN A 316 -2.49 13.53 0.97
C ASN A 316 -1.81 13.17 2.31
N ILE A 317 -0.47 13.10 2.26
CA ILE A 317 0.36 12.53 3.32
C ILE A 317 0.06 13.15 4.69
N GLY A 318 -0.26 12.29 5.66
CA GLY A 318 -0.48 12.64 7.05
C GLY A 318 -1.87 13.19 7.40
N MET A 319 -2.78 13.28 6.43
CA MET A 319 -4.09 13.91 6.64
C MET A 319 -5.20 12.91 7.04
N ASN A 320 -4.84 11.65 7.30
CA ASN A 320 -5.78 10.56 7.54
C ASN A 320 -5.54 9.75 8.84
N TYR A 321 -4.65 10.18 9.73
CA TYR A 321 -4.27 9.38 10.91
C TYR A 321 -5.45 9.04 11.83
N ASP A 322 -6.38 9.97 12.02
CA ASP A 322 -7.52 9.76 12.91
C ASP A 322 -8.68 9.02 12.23
N TYR A 323 -8.64 8.84 10.90
CA TYR A 323 -9.71 8.21 10.11
C TYR A 323 -10.17 6.85 10.67
N PRO A 324 -9.26 5.93 11.09
CA PRO A 324 -9.66 4.61 11.54
C PRO A 324 -10.66 4.66 12.70
N GLU A 325 -10.48 5.57 13.66
CA GLU A 325 -11.29 5.66 14.87
C GLU A 325 -12.25 6.86 14.90
N ALA A 326 -12.24 7.69 13.85
CA ALA A 326 -13.07 8.88 13.74
C ALA A 326 -14.59 8.59 13.79
N SER A 327 -15.35 9.60 14.24
CA SER A 327 -16.81 9.66 14.05
C SER A 327 -17.16 9.66 12.55
N TYR A 328 -18.41 9.34 12.19
CA TYR A 328 -18.82 9.39 10.78
C TYR A 328 -18.73 10.82 10.21
N GLU A 329 -19.03 11.83 11.04
CA GLU A 329 -18.88 13.24 10.70
C GLU A 329 -17.42 13.57 10.42
N ARG A 330 -16.51 13.14 11.31
CA ARG A 330 -15.08 13.40 11.13
C ARG A 330 -14.50 12.64 9.93
N ARG A 331 -14.95 11.42 9.64
CA ARG A 331 -14.58 10.71 8.41
C ARG A 331 -15.03 11.46 7.16
N LYS A 332 -16.24 12.05 7.14
CA LYS A 332 -16.72 12.89 6.02
C LYS A 332 -15.82 14.12 5.81
N GLU A 333 -15.39 14.77 6.89
CA GLU A 333 -14.45 15.89 6.81
C GLU A 333 -13.10 15.46 6.23
N ILE A 334 -12.56 14.31 6.67
CA ILE A 334 -11.31 13.77 6.14
C ILE A 334 -11.46 13.42 4.65
N ILE A 335 -12.55 12.79 4.24
CA ILE A 335 -12.81 12.47 2.83
C ILE A 335 -12.86 13.75 1.99
N LYS A 336 -13.58 14.78 2.46
CA LYS A 336 -13.67 16.10 1.81
C LYS A 336 -12.29 16.75 1.67
N GLU A 337 -11.46 16.71 2.71
CA GLU A 337 -10.08 17.21 2.69
C GLU A 337 -9.23 16.53 1.60
N HIS A 338 -9.39 15.22 1.40
CA HIS A 338 -8.67 14.49 0.35
C HIS A 338 -9.20 14.80 -1.06
N GLU A 339 -10.51 15.00 -1.19
CA GLU A 339 -11.14 15.39 -2.46
C GLU A 339 -10.67 16.78 -2.89
N ASP A 340 -10.76 17.76 -1.99
CA ASP A 340 -10.36 19.15 -2.24
C ASP A 340 -8.86 19.24 -2.58
N TYR A 341 -8.01 18.54 -1.81
CA TYR A 341 -6.58 18.46 -2.08
C TYR A 341 -6.30 17.94 -3.49
N GLN A 342 -6.98 16.87 -3.91
CA GLN A 342 -6.66 16.18 -5.14
C GLN A 342 -7.23 16.88 -6.38
N ILE A 343 -8.45 17.41 -6.29
CA ILE A 343 -9.03 18.28 -7.33
C ILE A 343 -8.17 19.54 -7.47
N GLY A 344 -7.74 20.14 -6.36
CA GLY A 344 -6.88 21.32 -6.37
C GLY A 344 -5.51 21.05 -6.98
N LEU A 345 -4.96 19.85 -6.78
CA LEU A 345 -3.70 19.42 -7.41
C LEU A 345 -3.82 19.36 -8.93
N LEU A 346 -4.91 18.74 -9.43
CA LEU A 346 -5.18 18.66 -10.87
C LEU A 346 -5.44 20.05 -11.47
N TYR A 347 -6.16 20.91 -10.75
CA TYR A 347 -6.39 22.30 -11.14
C TYR A 347 -5.09 23.12 -11.17
N PHE A 348 -4.24 23.00 -10.14
CA PHE A 348 -2.93 23.65 -10.03
C PHE A 348 -2.04 23.27 -11.22
N LEU A 349 -1.86 21.98 -11.47
CA LEU A 349 -1.07 21.45 -12.60
C LEU A 349 -1.58 21.92 -13.97
N SER A 350 -2.87 22.26 -14.07
CA SER A 350 -3.49 22.72 -15.31
C SER A 350 -3.46 24.23 -15.49
N ASN A 351 -3.39 25.03 -14.43
CA ASN A 351 -3.71 26.47 -14.50
C ASN A 351 -2.66 27.38 -13.90
N ASP A 352 -1.87 26.92 -12.92
CA ASP A 352 -0.97 27.79 -12.18
C ASP A 352 0.26 28.17 -13.04
N PRO A 353 0.65 29.46 -13.10
CA PRO A 353 1.77 29.92 -13.93
C PRO A 353 3.14 29.44 -13.46
N SER A 354 3.27 28.96 -12.22
CA SER A 354 4.52 28.37 -11.71
C SER A 354 4.80 26.97 -12.27
N VAL A 355 3.78 26.31 -12.83
CA VAL A 355 3.92 25.00 -13.45
C VAL A 355 4.63 25.14 -14.81
N PRO A 356 5.70 24.36 -15.08
CA PRO A 356 6.38 24.39 -16.38
C PRO A 356 5.43 24.19 -17.56
N ALA A 357 5.61 24.99 -18.62
CA ALA A 357 4.68 25.06 -19.74
C ALA A 357 4.46 23.72 -20.47
N ASP A 358 5.49 22.85 -20.54
CA ASP A 358 5.38 21.51 -21.13
C ASP A 358 4.50 20.59 -20.29
N ILE A 359 4.61 20.66 -18.95
CA ILE A 359 3.76 19.91 -18.01
C ILE A 359 2.33 20.43 -18.05
N GLN A 360 2.14 21.75 -17.97
CA GLN A 360 0.82 22.36 -17.99
C GLN A 360 0.08 22.06 -19.30
N ALA A 361 0.76 22.18 -20.45
CA ALA A 361 0.18 21.85 -21.76
C ALA A 361 -0.19 20.37 -21.90
N LYS A 362 0.56 19.46 -21.25
CA LYS A 362 0.22 18.03 -21.21
C LYS A 362 -0.95 17.77 -20.27
N MET A 363 -1.01 18.41 -19.11
CA MET A 363 -2.12 18.25 -18.15
C MET A 363 -3.45 18.74 -18.74
N LYS A 364 -3.46 19.86 -19.48
CA LYS A 364 -4.64 20.41 -20.17
C LYS A 364 -5.30 19.47 -21.18
N LYS A 365 -4.65 18.35 -21.54
CA LYS A 365 -5.24 17.31 -22.41
C LYS A 365 -6.09 16.29 -21.63
N TRP A 366 -5.99 16.29 -20.31
CA TRP A 366 -6.72 15.42 -19.42
C TRP A 366 -7.90 16.15 -18.79
N GLY A 367 -8.96 15.40 -18.50
CA GLY A 367 -10.07 15.82 -17.66
C GLY A 367 -10.71 14.62 -16.98
N LEU A 368 -11.74 14.87 -16.19
CA LEU A 368 -12.57 13.80 -15.60
C LEU A 368 -13.36 13.08 -16.71
N SER A 369 -13.66 11.80 -16.50
CA SER A 369 -14.44 11.00 -17.45
C SER A 369 -15.92 11.24 -17.25
N LYS A 370 -16.61 11.75 -18.27
CA LYS A 370 -18.03 12.16 -18.23
C LYS A 370 -18.98 11.00 -17.95
N ASP A 371 -18.58 9.77 -18.30
CA ASP A 371 -19.35 8.55 -18.14
C ASP A 371 -18.99 7.73 -16.88
N GLU A 372 -18.03 8.19 -16.08
CA GLU A 372 -17.71 7.59 -14.77
C GLU A 372 -18.29 8.44 -13.64
N PHE A 373 -18.73 7.80 -12.56
CA PHE A 373 -19.20 8.45 -11.33
C PHE A 373 -20.21 9.58 -11.59
N VAL A 374 -21.18 9.31 -12.46
CA VAL A 374 -22.06 10.32 -13.08
C VAL A 374 -22.97 11.05 -12.07
N ASP A 375 -23.20 10.45 -10.91
CA ASP A 375 -23.99 10.98 -9.81
C ASP A 375 -23.13 11.64 -8.71
N ASN A 376 -21.80 11.63 -8.87
CA ASN A 376 -20.84 12.23 -7.94
C ASN A 376 -19.89 13.19 -8.67
N HIS A 377 -20.43 14.03 -9.56
CA HIS A 377 -19.68 15.04 -10.29
C HIS A 377 -18.46 14.50 -11.07
N ASN A 378 -18.55 13.25 -11.54
CA ASN A 378 -17.47 12.53 -12.22
C ASN A 378 -16.22 12.29 -11.35
N TRP A 379 -16.38 12.32 -10.02
CA TRP A 379 -15.34 12.03 -9.04
C TRP A 379 -15.57 10.65 -8.39
N PRO A 380 -14.51 9.85 -8.15
CA PRO A 380 -14.67 8.52 -7.55
C PRO A 380 -15.40 8.53 -6.20
N HIS A 381 -16.27 7.55 -5.97
CA HIS A 381 -17.07 7.48 -4.73
C HIS A 381 -16.27 7.05 -3.50
N GLN A 382 -15.12 6.38 -3.70
CA GLN A 382 -14.35 5.77 -2.62
C GLN A 382 -12.99 6.44 -2.46
N LEU A 383 -12.72 6.88 -1.24
CA LEU A 383 -11.37 7.20 -0.82
C LEU A 383 -10.59 5.89 -0.67
N TYR A 384 -9.34 5.82 -1.15
CA TYR A 384 -8.51 4.63 -1.00
C TYR A 384 -7.99 4.50 0.43
N ILE A 385 -8.84 3.95 1.29
CA ILE A 385 -8.52 3.54 2.66
C ILE A 385 -7.61 2.32 2.55
N ARG A 386 -6.29 2.57 2.52
CA ARG A 386 -5.30 1.49 2.39
C ARG A 386 -5.18 0.66 3.66
N GLU A 387 -5.51 1.25 4.79
CA GLU A 387 -5.31 0.66 6.10
C GLU A 387 -6.09 1.46 7.12
N ALA A 388 -6.87 0.79 7.96
CA ALA A 388 -7.52 1.40 9.12
C ALA A 388 -7.25 0.56 10.36
N ARG A 389 -8.26 -0.13 10.89
CA ARG A 389 -8.08 -1.11 11.95
C ARG A 389 -7.61 -2.44 11.35
N ARG A 390 -6.71 -3.12 12.05
CA ARG A 390 -6.37 -4.52 11.80
C ARG A 390 -6.71 -5.34 13.02
N MET A 391 -7.42 -6.45 12.83
CA MET A 391 -7.75 -7.36 13.91
C MET A 391 -6.48 -7.86 14.62
N VAL A 392 -6.57 -8.21 15.90
CA VAL A 392 -5.48 -8.89 16.62
C VAL A 392 -6.02 -10.21 17.15
N SER A 393 -5.77 -11.28 16.40
CA SER A 393 -6.18 -12.64 16.74
C SER A 393 -5.03 -13.46 17.35
N ASP A 394 -5.24 -14.74 17.60
CA ASP A 394 -4.21 -15.70 18.05
C ASP A 394 -3.11 -15.90 17.02
N PHE A 395 -3.39 -15.59 15.76
CA PHE A 395 -2.44 -15.62 14.67
C PHE A 395 -2.42 -14.28 13.94
N VAL A 396 -1.25 -13.65 13.89
CA VAL A 396 -1.02 -12.38 13.19
C VAL A 396 -0.11 -12.66 12.00
N MET A 397 -0.60 -12.40 10.78
CA MET A 397 0.23 -12.45 9.57
C MET A 397 1.31 -11.36 9.66
N SER A 398 2.56 -11.72 9.37
CA SER A 398 3.73 -10.83 9.47
C SER A 398 4.70 -11.08 8.32
N GLU A 399 5.68 -10.19 8.14
CA GLU A 399 6.77 -10.27 7.16
C GLU A 399 7.40 -11.67 7.12
N GLN A 400 7.58 -12.30 8.28
CA GLN A 400 8.18 -13.63 8.41
C GLN A 400 7.40 -14.71 7.65
N TYR A 401 6.07 -14.65 7.70
CA TYR A 401 5.20 -15.57 6.96
C TYR A 401 5.16 -15.23 5.48
N LEU A 402 5.07 -13.94 5.13
CA LEU A 402 5.08 -13.49 3.73
C LEU A 402 6.38 -13.90 3.02
N ARG A 403 7.52 -13.92 3.72
CA ARG A 403 8.83 -14.35 3.20
C ARG A 403 9.11 -15.85 3.23
N ALA A 404 8.20 -16.66 3.75
CA ALA A 404 8.37 -18.10 3.96
C ALA A 404 9.51 -18.45 4.93
N LEU A 405 9.81 -17.57 5.89
CA LEU A 405 10.76 -17.85 6.98
C LEU A 405 10.10 -18.65 8.10
N LYS A 406 8.79 -18.46 8.25
CA LYS A 406 7.92 -19.30 9.06
C LYS A 406 6.84 -19.92 8.16
N PRO A 407 6.39 -21.15 8.45
CA PRO A 407 5.27 -21.75 7.73
C PRO A 407 3.97 -21.02 8.09
N THR A 408 3.11 -20.80 7.10
CA THR A 408 1.75 -20.31 7.34
C THR A 408 0.81 -21.51 7.48
N PRO A 409 0.11 -21.67 8.62
CA PRO A 409 -0.86 -22.74 8.78
C PRO A 409 -2.15 -22.43 8.02
N GLU A 410 -2.85 -23.48 7.63
CA GLU A 410 -4.28 -23.42 7.27
C GLU A 410 -4.60 -22.36 6.20
N SER A 411 -3.94 -22.44 5.04
CA SER A 411 -4.10 -21.48 3.95
C SER A 411 -5.53 -21.45 3.41
N VAL A 412 -6.11 -20.25 3.34
CA VAL A 412 -7.45 -20.00 2.75
C VAL A 412 -7.40 -19.12 1.51
N GLY A 413 -6.21 -18.84 1.02
CA GLY A 413 -5.99 -17.99 -0.14
C GLY A 413 -4.53 -17.58 -0.27
N LEU A 414 -4.19 -17.00 -1.41
CA LEU A 414 -2.85 -16.52 -1.69
C LEU A 414 -2.84 -15.01 -1.90
N GLY A 415 -1.91 -14.32 -1.24
CA GLY A 415 -1.44 -13.00 -1.64
C GLY A 415 -0.25 -13.13 -2.58
N SER A 416 0.04 -12.13 -3.41
CA SER A 416 1.21 -12.18 -4.31
C SER A 416 1.80 -10.84 -4.69
N TYR A 417 1.27 -9.75 -4.12
CA TYR A 417 1.76 -8.41 -4.37
C TYR A 417 3.01 -8.11 -3.53
N ASN A 418 3.61 -6.94 -3.72
CA ASN A 418 4.70 -6.51 -2.85
C ASN A 418 4.18 -6.27 -1.42
N MET A 419 5.04 -6.40 -0.42
CA MET A 419 4.85 -5.72 0.86
C MET A 419 5.10 -4.26 0.58
N ASP A 420 4.02 -3.52 0.37
CA ASP A 420 4.09 -2.09 0.12
C ASP A 420 3.37 -1.28 1.21
N SER A 421 3.99 -0.15 1.55
CA SER A 421 3.41 0.88 2.39
C SER A 421 3.61 2.20 1.67
N HIS A 422 2.59 3.05 1.66
CA HIS A 422 2.74 4.40 1.12
C HIS A 422 3.40 5.33 2.15
N ASN A 423 3.89 6.48 1.68
CA ASN A 423 4.43 7.50 2.58
C ASN A 423 3.44 7.82 3.71
N VAL A 424 3.92 7.81 4.95
CA VAL A 424 3.13 8.04 6.16
C VAL A 424 3.21 9.50 6.56
N GLN A 425 4.39 10.10 6.51
CA GLN A 425 4.62 11.51 6.89
C GLN A 425 5.66 12.19 5.99
N ARG A 426 5.66 13.53 6.03
CA ARG A 426 6.64 14.39 5.38
C ARG A 426 7.29 15.28 6.44
N TYR A 427 8.61 15.37 6.45
CA TYR A 427 9.39 16.03 7.50
C TYR A 427 10.60 16.79 6.92
N VAL A 428 11.28 17.56 7.77
CA VAL A 428 12.55 18.21 7.42
C VAL A 428 13.72 17.39 7.95
N ASP A 429 14.65 17.01 7.06
CA ASP A 429 15.83 16.23 7.42
C ASP A 429 16.92 17.06 8.12
N LYS A 430 17.98 16.39 8.59
CA LYS A 430 19.14 17.00 9.26
C LYS A 430 19.85 18.07 8.40
N ASN A 431 19.64 18.06 7.09
CA ASN A 431 20.26 18.98 6.12
C ASN A 431 19.33 20.16 5.77
N GLY A 432 18.14 20.25 6.38
CA GLY A 432 17.19 21.33 6.13
C GLY A 432 16.34 21.14 4.87
N HIS A 433 16.25 19.91 4.33
CA HIS A 433 15.47 19.60 3.15
C HIS A 433 14.23 18.76 3.47
N VAL A 434 13.20 18.88 2.64
CA VAL A 434 12.01 18.03 2.79
C VAL A 434 12.32 16.57 2.43
N ARG A 435 11.74 15.64 3.19
CA ARG A 435 11.74 14.21 2.90
C ARG A 435 10.40 13.57 3.24
N ASN A 436 10.05 12.51 2.53
CA ASN A 436 8.97 11.61 2.91
C ASN A 436 9.50 10.39 3.68
N GLU A 437 8.68 9.84 4.57
CA GLU A 437 8.96 8.65 5.38
C GLU A 437 7.83 7.63 5.20
N GLY A 438 8.15 6.35 5.34
CA GLY A 438 7.16 5.26 5.44
C GLY A 438 6.96 4.45 4.16
N ASP A 439 7.38 4.95 2.99
CA ASP A 439 7.24 4.17 1.76
C ASP A 439 8.13 2.92 1.77
N ILE A 440 7.51 1.77 1.55
CA ILE A 440 8.17 0.48 1.38
C ILE A 440 7.61 -0.16 0.11
N GLN A 441 8.47 -0.79 -0.70
CA GLN A 441 8.04 -1.52 -1.91
C GLN A 441 8.87 -2.79 -2.09
N VAL A 442 8.65 -3.78 -1.23
CA VAL A 442 9.52 -4.97 -1.14
C VAL A 442 8.77 -6.24 -1.51
N SER A 443 9.28 -6.93 -2.53
CA SER A 443 8.71 -8.22 -2.93
C SER A 443 8.85 -9.29 -1.83
N PRO A 444 7.78 -10.04 -1.51
CA PRO A 444 7.81 -11.16 -0.55
C PRO A 444 8.55 -12.39 -1.08
N GLY A 445 8.92 -12.43 -2.36
CA GLY A 445 9.62 -13.57 -2.98
C GLY A 445 8.72 -14.55 -3.73
N GLY A 446 7.45 -14.18 -3.96
CA GLY A 446 6.47 -14.97 -4.70
C GLY A 446 5.10 -14.89 -4.03
N ALA A 447 4.13 -15.62 -4.57
CA ALA A 447 2.84 -15.77 -3.92
C ALA A 447 3.01 -16.43 -2.53
N TYR A 448 2.17 -16.06 -1.57
CA TYR A 448 2.26 -16.51 -0.18
C TYR A 448 0.89 -16.88 0.37
N PRO A 449 0.79 -17.95 1.18
CA PRO A 449 -0.45 -18.35 1.84
C PRO A 449 -0.89 -17.33 2.89
N ILE A 450 -2.20 -17.18 3.03
CA ILE A 450 -2.86 -16.39 4.08
C ILE A 450 -3.64 -17.35 4.97
N SER A 451 -3.40 -17.30 6.28
CA SER A 451 -3.95 -18.26 7.24
C SER A 451 -5.42 -18.01 7.52
N TYR A 452 -6.23 -19.07 7.64
CA TYR A 452 -7.59 -19.01 8.16
C TYR A 452 -7.66 -18.32 9.53
N ARG A 453 -6.66 -18.58 10.39
CA ARG A 453 -6.57 -18.01 11.73
C ARG A 453 -6.42 -16.48 11.74
N SER A 454 -6.05 -15.89 10.60
CA SER A 454 -5.95 -14.43 10.47
C SER A 454 -7.27 -13.75 10.11
N ILE A 455 -8.30 -14.49 9.71
CA ILE A 455 -9.62 -13.94 9.33
C ILE A 455 -10.72 -14.26 10.34
N VAL A 456 -10.37 -14.86 11.48
CA VAL A 456 -11.26 -15.09 12.63
C VAL A 456 -10.67 -14.41 13.87
N PRO A 457 -11.50 -13.82 14.75
CA PRO A 457 -11.04 -13.24 16.01
C PRO A 457 -10.67 -14.34 17.01
N LYS A 458 -10.08 -13.95 18.15
CA LYS A 458 -9.92 -14.89 19.26
C LYS A 458 -11.29 -15.43 19.68
N LYS A 459 -11.33 -16.71 20.02
CA LYS A 459 -12.60 -17.40 20.32
C LYS A 459 -13.33 -16.76 21.49
N GLU A 460 -12.59 -16.37 22.52
CA GLU A 460 -13.11 -15.70 23.71
C GLU A 460 -13.66 -14.28 23.46
N GLU A 461 -13.33 -13.66 22.33
CA GLU A 461 -13.80 -12.31 21.97
C GLU A 461 -15.11 -12.40 21.17
N CYS A 462 -15.18 -13.28 20.15
CA CYS A 462 -16.41 -13.47 19.36
C CYS A 462 -16.43 -14.79 18.58
N GLU A 463 -17.40 -15.67 18.83
CA GLU A 463 -17.45 -17.02 18.25
C GLU A 463 -18.07 -17.09 16.84
N ASN A 464 -18.80 -16.06 16.41
CA ASN A 464 -19.60 -16.08 15.18
C ASN A 464 -19.33 -14.92 14.21
N LEU A 465 -18.10 -14.38 14.21
CA LEU A 465 -17.67 -13.28 13.35
C LEU A 465 -16.47 -13.68 12.48
N LEU A 466 -16.50 -13.35 11.19
CA LEU A 466 -15.32 -13.39 10.31
C LEU A 466 -14.96 -12.01 9.78
N VAL A 467 -13.65 -11.75 9.62
CA VAL A 467 -13.11 -10.44 9.22
C VAL A 467 -12.10 -10.62 8.08
N PRO A 468 -12.56 -10.78 6.82
CA PRO A 468 -11.68 -11.03 5.67
C PRO A 468 -10.97 -9.78 5.12
N VAL A 469 -11.35 -8.56 5.52
CA VAL A 469 -10.75 -7.31 5.02
C VAL A 469 -9.77 -6.71 6.02
N CYS A 470 -10.22 -6.44 7.25
CA CYS A 470 -9.37 -5.97 8.35
C CYS A 470 -8.65 -7.12 9.08
N VAL A 471 -8.03 -8.02 8.30
CA VAL A 471 -7.43 -9.26 8.79
C VAL A 471 -6.39 -9.02 9.89
N SER A 472 -6.13 -10.07 10.67
CA SER A 472 -5.09 -10.07 11.69
C SER A 472 -3.70 -10.12 11.07
N SER A 473 -3.05 -8.96 11.00
CA SER A 473 -1.70 -8.81 10.44
C SER A 473 -0.95 -7.61 11.01
N SER A 474 0.38 -7.63 10.92
CA SER A 474 1.21 -6.43 11.08
C SER A 474 0.95 -5.42 9.95
N HIS A 475 1.33 -4.16 10.14
CA HIS A 475 1.19 -3.11 9.13
C HIS A 475 1.85 -3.51 7.80
N ILE A 476 3.10 -4.00 7.83
CA ILE A 476 3.82 -4.32 6.60
C ILE A 476 3.25 -5.55 5.88
N ALA A 477 2.78 -6.56 6.62
CA ALA A 477 2.12 -7.70 6.00
C ALA A 477 0.77 -7.31 5.39
N TYR A 478 0.01 -6.44 6.06
CA TYR A 478 -1.24 -5.91 5.55
C TYR A 478 -1.07 -5.18 4.22
N GLY A 479 0.02 -4.41 4.09
CA GLY A 479 0.43 -3.75 2.87
C GLY A 479 0.33 -4.64 1.63
N SER A 480 0.70 -5.91 1.77
CA SER A 480 0.60 -6.90 0.69
C SER A 480 -0.76 -7.59 0.58
N ILE A 481 -1.41 -7.87 1.72
CA ILE A 481 -2.68 -8.62 1.78
C ILE A 481 -3.86 -7.80 1.26
N ARG A 482 -3.86 -6.48 1.45
CA ARG A 482 -4.99 -5.56 1.24
C ARG A 482 -5.45 -5.36 -0.21
N MET A 483 -5.03 -6.20 -1.14
CA MET A 483 -5.38 -6.07 -2.56
C MET A 483 -6.80 -6.57 -2.80
N GLU A 484 -7.59 -5.82 -3.55
CA GLU A 484 -8.98 -6.18 -3.93
C GLU A 484 -9.17 -7.65 -4.42
N PRO A 485 -8.32 -8.21 -5.31
CA PRO A 485 -8.43 -9.64 -5.67
C PRO A 485 -8.27 -10.59 -4.48
N VAL A 486 -7.43 -10.24 -3.50
CA VAL A 486 -7.20 -11.02 -2.29
C VAL A 486 -8.39 -10.87 -1.34
N PHE A 487 -8.97 -9.68 -1.22
CA PHE A 487 -10.20 -9.47 -0.44
C PHE A 487 -11.38 -10.30 -0.98
N MET A 488 -11.55 -10.41 -2.30
CA MET A 488 -12.55 -11.33 -2.88
C MET A 488 -12.27 -12.80 -2.52
N ILE A 489 -11.00 -13.23 -2.57
CA ILE A 489 -10.57 -14.58 -2.17
C ILE A 489 -10.90 -14.84 -0.69
N LEU A 490 -10.52 -13.92 0.20
CA LEU A 490 -10.75 -14.08 1.63
C LEU A 490 -12.24 -13.97 1.97
N GLY A 491 -13.01 -13.14 1.27
CA GLY A 491 -14.46 -13.06 1.39
C GLY A 491 -15.14 -14.39 1.04
N GLN A 492 -14.77 -15.00 -0.09
CA GLN A 492 -15.26 -16.33 -0.46
C GLN A 492 -14.88 -17.40 0.58
N SER A 493 -13.64 -17.38 1.05
CA SER A 493 -13.17 -18.37 2.04
C SER A 493 -13.87 -18.20 3.39
N ALA A 494 -14.06 -16.96 3.84
CA ALA A 494 -14.80 -16.64 5.05
C ALA A 494 -16.27 -17.10 4.96
N ALA A 495 -16.92 -16.90 3.81
CA ALA A 495 -18.28 -17.39 3.58
C ALA A 495 -18.38 -18.91 3.62
N THR A 496 -17.42 -19.63 3.03
CA THR A 496 -17.38 -21.10 3.12
C THR A 496 -17.27 -21.56 4.57
N ALA A 497 -16.38 -20.96 5.35
CA ALA A 497 -16.23 -21.26 6.76
C ALA A 497 -17.48 -20.92 7.58
N ALA A 498 -18.15 -19.79 7.28
CA ALA A 498 -19.42 -19.42 7.91
C ALA A 498 -20.49 -20.50 7.72
N VAL A 499 -20.66 -20.99 6.49
CA VAL A 499 -21.65 -22.03 6.19
C VAL A 499 -21.29 -23.35 6.89
N GLN A 500 -20.02 -23.75 6.87
CA GLN A 500 -19.56 -24.96 7.58
C GLN A 500 -19.72 -24.85 9.09
N ALA A 501 -19.51 -23.66 9.68
CA ALA A 501 -19.76 -23.40 11.09
C ALA A 501 -21.24 -23.57 11.44
N ILE A 502 -22.15 -23.06 10.59
CA ILE A 502 -23.60 -23.23 10.75
C ILE A 502 -24.00 -24.71 10.65
N GLU A 503 -23.48 -25.44 9.66
CA GLU A 503 -23.81 -26.85 9.44
C GLU A 503 -23.24 -27.77 10.53
N GLY A 504 -22.10 -27.40 11.09
CA GLY A 504 -21.47 -28.13 12.19
C GLY A 504 -21.94 -27.71 13.59
N ASP A 505 -22.75 -26.66 13.72
CA ASP A 505 -23.06 -25.99 14.99
C ASP A 505 -21.78 -25.67 15.81
N LYS A 506 -20.83 -25.01 15.14
CA LYS A 506 -19.49 -24.70 15.68
C LYS A 506 -19.26 -23.19 15.75
N ALA A 507 -18.37 -22.78 16.64
CA ALA A 507 -17.73 -21.47 16.53
C ALA A 507 -16.89 -21.43 15.23
N VAL A 508 -16.71 -20.26 14.63
CA VAL A 508 -15.93 -20.11 13.38
C VAL A 508 -14.49 -20.58 13.57
N GLN A 509 -13.94 -20.43 14.77
CA GLN A 509 -12.59 -20.89 15.13
C GLN A 509 -12.46 -22.43 15.14
N ASP A 510 -13.56 -23.16 15.30
CA ASP A 510 -13.58 -24.63 15.40
C ASP A 510 -13.89 -25.33 14.07
N VAL A 511 -14.03 -24.58 12.97
CA VAL A 511 -14.22 -25.15 11.62
C VAL A 511 -13.03 -26.04 11.27
N THR A 512 -13.31 -27.27 10.85
CA THR A 512 -12.26 -28.24 10.52
C THR A 512 -11.53 -27.81 9.25
N TYR A 513 -10.23 -27.55 9.33
CA TYR A 513 -9.49 -27.05 8.17
C TYR A 513 -9.49 -28.00 6.97
N ASP A 514 -9.46 -29.32 7.17
CA ASP A 514 -9.48 -30.26 6.05
C ASP A 514 -10.79 -30.19 5.25
N GLU A 515 -11.93 -30.04 5.94
CA GLU A 515 -13.26 -29.87 5.31
C GLU A 515 -13.35 -28.51 4.60
N LEU A 516 -12.78 -27.45 5.20
CA LEU A 516 -12.69 -26.13 4.57
C LEU A 516 -11.83 -26.20 3.30
N LYS A 517 -10.61 -26.75 3.40
CA LYS A 517 -9.66 -26.91 2.30
C LYS A 517 -10.28 -27.68 1.13
N GLU A 518 -10.95 -28.80 1.42
CA GLU A 518 -11.62 -29.60 0.38
C GLU A 518 -12.62 -28.75 -0.40
N ARG A 519 -13.49 -27.99 0.30
CA ARG A 519 -14.48 -27.15 -0.36
C ARG A 519 -13.85 -26.00 -1.14
N LEU A 520 -12.86 -25.32 -0.58
CA LEU A 520 -12.17 -24.21 -1.27
C LEU A 520 -11.51 -24.68 -2.57
N LEU A 521 -10.83 -25.82 -2.56
CA LEU A 521 -10.24 -26.40 -3.77
C LEU A 521 -11.29 -26.80 -4.80
N ALA A 522 -12.43 -27.37 -4.37
CA ALA A 522 -13.55 -27.68 -5.24
C ALA A 522 -14.14 -26.42 -5.91
N ASP A 523 -14.08 -25.28 -5.23
CA ASP A 523 -14.50 -23.96 -5.75
C ASP A 523 -13.41 -23.24 -6.55
N GLY A 524 -12.30 -23.90 -6.85
CA GLY A 524 -11.22 -23.36 -7.68
C GLY A 524 -10.36 -22.31 -6.98
N GLN A 525 -10.37 -22.25 -5.64
CA GLN A 525 -9.37 -21.47 -4.91
C GLN A 525 -7.97 -22.06 -5.09
N VAL A 526 -6.98 -21.18 -5.15
CA VAL A 526 -5.57 -21.56 -5.07
C VAL A 526 -5.11 -21.33 -3.63
N LEU A 527 -4.58 -22.38 -2.98
CA LEU A 527 -4.21 -22.34 -1.55
C LEU A 527 -2.69 -22.46 -1.32
N GLU A 528 -1.98 -23.03 -2.30
CA GLU A 528 -0.54 -23.28 -2.21
C GLU A 528 0.11 -23.03 -3.58
N MET A 529 1.34 -22.50 -3.56
CA MET A 529 2.19 -22.38 -4.74
C MET A 529 3.65 -22.57 -4.32
N ASP A 530 4.43 -23.22 -5.19
CA ASP A 530 5.86 -23.43 -4.95
C ASP A 530 6.59 -22.09 -4.81
N ARG A 531 7.34 -21.96 -3.71
CA ARG A 531 8.18 -20.80 -3.44
C ARG A 531 9.35 -21.16 -2.55
N LYS A 532 10.40 -20.34 -2.61
CA LYS A 532 11.57 -20.49 -1.75
C LYS A 532 11.56 -19.41 -0.66
N PRO A 533 12.03 -19.72 0.56
CA PRO A 533 12.25 -18.71 1.58
C PRO A 533 13.10 -17.56 1.06
N LYS A 534 12.69 -16.33 1.37
CA LYS A 534 13.41 -15.11 1.01
C LYS A 534 13.80 -14.37 2.29
N ALA A 535 15.01 -14.62 2.79
CA ALA A 535 15.55 -13.91 3.94
C ALA A 535 15.48 -12.38 3.74
N PRO A 536 15.19 -11.59 4.79
CA PRO A 536 15.23 -10.14 4.71
C PRO A 536 16.63 -9.68 4.31
N ALA A 537 16.67 -8.53 3.66
CA ALA A 537 17.92 -7.82 3.44
C ALA A 537 18.56 -7.51 4.78
N ILE A 538 19.80 -7.96 5.02
CA ILE A 538 20.61 -7.40 6.11
C ILE A 538 20.88 -5.94 5.72
N VAL A 539 20.17 -5.02 6.35
CA VAL A 539 20.49 -3.60 6.30
C VAL A 539 21.45 -3.33 7.44
N LEU A 540 22.70 -3.02 7.09
CA LEU A 540 23.65 -2.51 8.06
C LEU A 540 23.35 -1.02 8.25
N ARG A 541 23.00 -0.59 9.47
CA ARG A 541 22.80 0.84 9.75
C ARG A 541 24.14 1.52 10.01
N ALA A 542 24.38 2.66 9.38
CA ALA A 542 25.62 3.42 9.55
C ALA A 542 25.94 3.73 11.04
N GLU A 543 24.89 4.01 11.82
CA GLU A 543 24.96 4.29 13.27
C GLU A 543 25.30 3.08 14.15
N ASP A 544 24.99 1.86 13.70
CA ASP A 544 25.31 0.61 14.42
C ASP A 544 26.73 0.11 14.12
N LEU A 545 27.38 0.69 13.10
CA LEU A 545 28.71 0.28 12.67
C LEU A 545 29.78 0.95 13.52
N PRO A 546 30.89 0.25 13.82
CA PRO A 546 31.97 0.82 14.62
C PRO A 546 32.60 2.02 13.91
N GLY A 547 32.96 3.05 14.68
CA GLY A 547 33.60 4.26 14.15
C GLY A 547 32.63 5.28 13.58
N VAL A 548 33.11 6.14 12.69
CA VAL A 548 32.28 7.11 11.95
C VAL A 548 32.00 6.53 10.57
N THR A 549 30.73 6.37 10.19
CA THR A 549 30.35 5.81 8.87
C THR A 549 29.56 6.85 8.07
N VAL A 550 29.94 7.03 6.81
CA VAL A 550 29.26 7.90 5.83
C VAL A 550 28.67 7.00 4.74
N ASP A 551 27.35 7.05 4.57
CA ASP A 551 26.60 6.27 3.58
C ASP A 551 26.55 6.97 2.21
N ASP A 552 26.19 6.24 1.15
CA ASP A 552 26.17 6.76 -0.22
C ASP A 552 25.20 7.94 -0.39
N VAL A 553 24.10 7.91 0.34
CA VAL A 553 23.07 8.98 0.32
C VAL A 553 23.57 10.30 0.91
N ASP A 554 24.59 10.26 1.76
CA ASP A 554 25.24 11.44 2.35
C ASP A 554 26.49 11.86 1.57
N ALA A 555 26.88 11.12 0.52
CA ALA A 555 28.07 11.37 -0.30
C ALA A 555 27.81 12.33 -1.48
N LYS A 556 28.86 12.99 -1.96
CA LYS A 556 28.79 13.89 -3.13
C LYS A 556 29.23 13.15 -4.39
N THR A 557 28.37 13.09 -5.39
CA THR A 557 28.67 12.46 -6.69
C THR A 557 29.09 13.48 -7.74
N THR A 558 30.09 13.14 -8.55
CA THR A 558 30.40 13.77 -9.84
C THR A 558 30.17 12.76 -10.96
N GLY A 559 29.58 13.18 -12.08
CA GLY A 559 29.20 12.28 -13.16
C GLY A 559 27.90 11.51 -12.88
N THR A 560 27.62 10.49 -13.67
CA THR A 560 26.39 9.69 -13.55
C THR A 560 26.66 8.41 -12.78
N TRP A 561 25.90 8.20 -11.70
CA TRP A 561 25.87 6.97 -10.92
C TRP A 561 24.46 6.41 -10.93
N GLY A 562 24.32 5.12 -11.22
CA GLY A 562 23.08 4.40 -10.98
C GLY A 562 22.92 4.08 -9.50
N GLU A 563 21.69 3.77 -9.09
CA GLU A 563 21.36 3.28 -7.74
C GLU A 563 20.85 1.85 -7.83
N SER A 564 21.22 1.00 -6.86
CA SER A 564 20.69 -0.35 -6.76
C SER A 564 20.70 -0.86 -5.33
N SER A 565 19.77 -1.74 -5.01
CA SER A 565 19.71 -2.49 -3.75
C SER A 565 19.53 -4.00 -4.02
N VAL A 566 19.88 -4.43 -5.23
CA VAL A 566 19.62 -5.80 -5.71
C VAL A 566 20.62 -6.79 -5.14
N VAL A 567 21.92 -6.45 -5.15
CA VAL A 567 22.98 -7.34 -4.67
C VAL A 567 23.31 -6.96 -3.24
N GLN A 568 23.22 -7.91 -2.31
CA GLN A 568 23.50 -7.68 -0.89
C GLN A 568 24.87 -8.25 -0.48
N PRO A 569 25.41 -7.84 0.67
CA PRO A 569 24.90 -6.82 1.61
C PRO A 569 25.23 -5.39 1.19
N PHE A 570 24.60 -4.41 1.84
CA PHE A 570 24.92 -2.98 1.72
C PHE A 570 24.57 -2.22 3.02
N VAL A 571 25.10 -1.02 3.17
CA VAL A 571 24.82 -0.10 4.28
C VAL A 571 23.63 0.78 3.92
N GLY A 572 22.86 1.18 4.93
CA GLY A 572 21.67 1.98 4.73
C GLY A 572 20.69 1.25 3.82
N SER A 573 20.41 1.82 2.66
CA SER A 573 19.26 1.39 1.87
C SER A 573 19.57 0.91 0.44
N GLY A 574 20.85 0.78 0.10
CA GLY A 574 21.36 0.36 -1.21
C GLY A 574 22.71 1.00 -1.48
N TYR A 575 23.19 0.89 -2.70
CA TYR A 575 24.50 1.40 -3.12
C TYR A 575 24.41 2.14 -4.46
N ARG A 576 25.42 2.97 -4.73
CA ARG A 576 25.66 3.55 -6.05
C ARG A 576 26.47 2.59 -6.91
N PHE A 577 26.20 2.57 -8.20
CA PHE A 577 27.03 1.85 -9.16
C PHE A 577 27.39 2.71 -10.37
N TYR A 578 28.64 2.59 -10.80
CA TYR A 578 29.11 3.15 -12.05
C TYR A 578 29.19 2.05 -13.11
N ASP A 579 28.57 2.31 -14.26
CA ASP A 579 28.64 1.44 -15.43
C ASP A 579 29.77 1.87 -16.36
N VAL A 580 30.80 1.02 -16.45
CA VAL A 580 31.96 1.22 -17.33
C VAL A 580 31.60 1.35 -18.81
N ALA A 581 30.43 0.84 -19.23
CA ALA A 581 29.96 1.00 -20.60
C ALA A 581 29.68 2.47 -20.97
N THR A 582 29.37 3.31 -19.97
CA THR A 582 29.12 4.75 -20.19
C THR A 582 30.38 5.50 -20.60
N LYS A 583 31.56 5.03 -20.15
CA LYS A 583 32.89 5.68 -20.34
C LYS A 583 32.95 7.15 -19.88
N ALA A 584 31.93 7.63 -19.17
CA ALA A 584 31.87 8.98 -18.65
C ALA A 584 32.68 9.06 -17.36
N LYS A 585 33.38 10.17 -17.13
CA LYS A 585 34.10 10.32 -15.87
C LYS A 585 33.12 10.39 -14.70
N ALA A 586 33.39 9.65 -13.65
CA ALA A 586 32.51 9.61 -12.48
C ALA A 586 33.28 9.33 -11.19
N SER A 587 32.95 10.06 -10.13
CA SER A 587 33.49 9.86 -8.80
C SER A 587 32.42 10.09 -7.73
N ILE A 588 32.65 9.55 -6.54
CA ILE A 588 31.79 9.74 -5.37
C ILE A 588 32.68 9.96 -4.14
N ALA A 589 32.39 11.03 -3.41
CA ALA A 589 33.20 11.54 -2.32
C ALA A 589 32.43 11.46 -0.98
N PHE A 590 32.99 10.70 -0.05
CA PHE A 590 32.49 10.50 1.31
C PHE A 590 33.30 11.38 2.27
N THR A 591 32.70 12.47 2.75
CA THR A 591 33.40 13.47 3.57
C THR A 591 32.88 13.47 5.00
N THR A 592 33.79 13.49 5.97
CA THR A 592 33.48 13.66 7.40
C THR A 592 34.58 14.40 8.15
N LYS A 593 34.34 14.73 9.42
CA LYS A 593 35.33 15.34 10.31
C LYS A 593 35.75 14.35 11.39
N LEU A 594 37.05 14.13 11.54
CA LEU A 594 37.65 13.16 12.45
C LEU A 594 38.55 13.83 13.50
N GLU A 595 38.58 13.28 14.71
CA GLU A 595 39.60 13.62 15.70
C GLU A 595 40.96 13.06 15.27
N PRO A 596 42.08 13.73 15.58
CA PRO A 596 43.42 13.24 15.23
C PRO A 596 43.67 11.82 15.77
N GLY A 597 44.05 10.90 14.90
CA GLY A 597 44.33 9.52 15.30
C GLY A 597 44.62 8.59 14.13
N LYS A 598 44.92 7.33 14.46
CA LYS A 598 45.08 6.27 13.46
C LYS A 598 43.74 5.59 13.22
N TYR A 599 43.31 5.51 11.97
CA TYR A 599 42.04 4.91 11.58
C TYR A 599 42.23 3.83 10.53
N ASP A 600 41.55 2.70 10.72
CA ASP A 600 41.31 1.71 9.67
C ASP A 600 40.15 2.23 8.80
N VAL A 601 40.47 2.60 7.56
CA VAL A 601 39.48 3.09 6.59
C VAL A 601 38.94 1.89 5.83
N ARG A 602 37.62 1.76 5.86
CA ARG A 602 36.90 0.62 5.29
C ARG A 602 35.89 1.09 4.27
N VAL A 603 35.82 0.41 3.14
CA VAL A 603 34.84 0.66 2.08
C VAL A 603 33.86 -0.49 2.01
N ALA A 604 32.58 -0.17 2.05
CA ALA A 604 31.51 -1.14 1.84
C ALA A 604 31.22 -1.33 0.34
N TYR A 605 30.91 -2.56 -0.06
CA TYR A 605 30.43 -2.90 -1.39
C TYR A 605 29.80 -4.29 -1.42
N SER A 606 28.96 -4.53 -2.42
CA SER A 606 28.34 -5.83 -2.67
C SER A 606 29.09 -6.61 -3.76
N PRO A 607 29.72 -7.77 -3.41
CA PRO A 607 30.59 -8.49 -4.33
C PRO A 607 29.81 -9.19 -5.46
N ASN A 608 30.36 -9.18 -6.67
CA ASN A 608 29.81 -9.92 -7.82
C ASN A 608 30.89 -10.20 -8.88
N GLY A 609 30.72 -11.25 -9.68
CA GLY A 609 31.64 -11.59 -10.78
C GLY A 609 31.76 -10.51 -11.87
N ASN A 610 30.78 -9.61 -11.97
CA ASN A 610 30.81 -8.49 -12.92
C ASN A 610 31.43 -7.18 -12.36
N ARG A 611 31.94 -7.17 -11.13
CA ARG A 611 32.56 -5.97 -10.54
C ARG A 611 33.97 -5.74 -11.05
N ALA A 612 34.45 -4.51 -10.88
CA ALA A 612 35.84 -4.15 -11.14
C ALA A 612 36.79 -4.84 -10.15
N THR A 613 37.95 -5.24 -10.63
CA THR A 613 39.04 -5.75 -9.77
C THR A 613 40.02 -4.65 -9.36
N ASN A 614 39.90 -3.46 -9.94
CA ASN A 614 40.86 -2.37 -9.85
C ASN A 614 40.19 -1.03 -9.48
N VAL A 615 39.27 -1.04 -8.52
CA VAL A 615 38.58 0.19 -8.10
C VAL A 615 39.58 1.11 -7.43
N ALA A 616 39.85 2.26 -8.03
CA ALA A 616 40.77 3.26 -7.50
C ALA A 616 40.07 4.10 -6.42
N ILE A 617 40.77 4.30 -5.30
CA ILE A 617 40.29 5.01 -4.13
C ILE A 617 41.37 5.98 -3.66
N THR A 618 40.96 7.20 -3.36
CA THR A 618 41.83 8.25 -2.81
C THR A 618 41.32 8.66 -1.44
N VAL A 619 42.21 8.73 -0.44
CA VAL A 619 41.91 9.22 0.91
C VAL A 619 42.67 10.53 1.12
N GLU A 620 41.94 11.63 1.36
CA GLU A 620 42.50 12.96 1.57
C GLU A 620 42.18 13.45 2.99
N SER A 621 43.18 13.91 3.72
CA SER A 621 43.04 14.41 5.11
C SER A 621 44.07 15.53 5.36
N GLY A 622 43.60 16.78 5.35
CA GLY A 622 44.49 17.95 5.30
C GLY A 622 45.37 17.94 4.05
N ASP A 623 46.70 18.11 4.22
CA ASP A 623 47.68 18.08 3.12
C ASP A 623 48.14 16.65 2.75
N LYS A 624 47.56 15.61 3.36
CA LYS A 624 47.92 14.21 3.09
C LYS A 624 46.94 13.59 2.10
N THR A 625 47.49 12.91 1.10
CA THR A 625 46.75 12.11 0.13
C THR A 625 47.31 10.69 0.12
N PHE A 626 46.42 9.70 0.18
CA PHE A 626 46.75 8.28 0.09
C PHE A 626 45.95 7.63 -1.04
N GLU A 627 46.54 6.64 -1.70
CA GLU A 627 45.90 5.88 -2.78
C GLU A 627 45.75 4.42 -2.36
N ALA A 628 44.62 3.82 -2.74
CA ALA A 628 44.34 2.41 -2.57
C ALA A 628 43.61 1.87 -3.80
N GLU A 629 43.72 0.56 -4.02
CA GLU A 629 42.97 -0.16 -5.04
C GLU A 629 42.16 -1.28 -4.38
N LEU A 630 40.94 -1.48 -4.83
CA LEU A 630 40.01 -2.46 -4.27
C LEU A 630 39.45 -3.41 -5.34
N ASN A 631 39.57 -4.71 -5.08
CA ASN A 631 38.96 -5.76 -5.88
C ASN A 631 37.54 -6.05 -5.38
N GLN A 632 36.52 -5.60 -6.10
CA GLN A 632 35.13 -5.77 -5.71
C GLN A 632 34.50 -7.10 -6.15
N ARG A 633 35.30 -8.02 -6.72
CA ARG A 633 34.86 -9.41 -6.94
C ARG A 633 35.06 -10.27 -5.71
N GLU A 634 35.92 -9.86 -4.79
CA GLU A 634 36.21 -10.59 -3.57
C GLU A 634 35.13 -10.38 -2.52
N ASN A 635 34.85 -11.41 -1.72
CA ASN A 635 33.90 -11.25 -0.62
C ASN A 635 34.53 -10.41 0.49
N PRO A 636 33.90 -9.30 0.93
CA PRO A 636 34.39 -8.54 2.06
C PRO A 636 34.40 -9.39 3.33
N LYS A 637 35.44 -9.25 4.15
CA LYS A 637 35.62 -10.08 5.37
C LYS A 637 34.83 -9.53 6.57
N LEU A 638 34.56 -8.23 6.60
CA LEU A 638 33.95 -7.55 7.75
C LEU A 638 32.45 -7.37 7.53
N ASN A 639 31.64 -8.02 8.36
CA ASN A 639 30.16 -8.06 8.24
C ASN A 639 29.66 -8.45 6.84
N LYS A 640 30.51 -9.12 6.04
CA LYS A 640 30.31 -9.43 4.61
C LYS A 640 30.14 -8.21 3.69
N ALA A 641 30.27 -6.98 4.20
CA ALA A 641 30.05 -5.74 3.46
C ALA A 641 31.32 -4.89 3.31
N PHE A 642 32.21 -4.88 4.31
CA PHE A 642 33.37 -3.99 4.36
C PHE A 642 34.70 -4.67 4.04
N ALA A 643 35.52 -3.98 3.25
CA ALA A 643 36.94 -4.25 3.09
C ALA A 643 37.77 -3.08 3.64
N SER A 644 38.80 -3.40 4.42
CA SER A 644 39.81 -2.41 4.81
C SER A 644 40.65 -2.05 3.58
N ILE A 645 40.85 -0.75 3.35
CA ILE A 645 41.73 -0.22 2.31
C ILE A 645 43.07 0.26 2.88
N GLY A 646 43.22 0.25 4.22
CA GLY A 646 44.45 0.60 4.92
C GLY A 646 44.20 1.30 6.25
N GLU A 647 45.27 1.37 7.06
CA GLU A 647 45.30 2.17 8.27
C GLU A 647 46.07 3.47 8.01
N PHE A 648 45.46 4.62 8.33
CA PHE A 648 46.00 5.94 8.02
C PHE A 648 45.96 6.87 9.24
N ASP A 649 46.92 7.79 9.34
CA ASP A 649 46.91 8.85 10.35
C ASP A 649 46.11 10.05 9.83
N LEU A 650 44.87 10.17 10.30
CA LEU A 650 43.86 11.10 9.82
C LEU A 650 43.48 12.13 10.89
N SER A 651 43.07 13.32 10.45
CA SER A 651 42.62 14.40 11.34
C SER A 651 41.82 15.44 10.59
N GLY A 652 40.84 16.07 11.24
CA GLY A 652 40.06 17.16 10.64
C GLY A 652 39.14 16.67 9.52
N GLU A 653 38.89 17.53 8.54
CA GLU A 653 38.09 17.16 7.37
C GLU A 653 38.84 16.10 6.55
N THR A 654 38.16 14.98 6.31
CA THR A 654 38.69 13.82 5.61
C THR A 654 37.71 13.37 4.55
N THR A 655 38.19 13.14 3.34
CA THR A 655 37.40 12.70 2.20
C THR A 655 37.95 11.40 1.63
N VAL A 656 37.07 10.43 1.42
CA VAL A 656 37.38 9.23 0.64
C VAL A 656 36.65 9.31 -0.68
N THR A 657 37.41 9.30 -1.78
CA THR A 657 36.87 9.38 -3.14
C THR A 657 37.02 8.03 -3.83
N ILE A 658 35.91 7.49 -4.32
CA ILE A 658 35.88 6.28 -5.17
C ILE A 658 35.64 6.73 -6.60
N THR A 659 36.46 6.27 -7.55
CA THR A 659 36.32 6.64 -8.97
C THR A 659 35.93 5.45 -9.85
N GLY A 660 35.07 5.73 -10.83
CA GLY A 660 34.75 4.81 -11.93
C GLY A 660 35.79 4.86 -13.07
N ASP A 661 36.65 5.87 -13.07
CA ASP A 661 37.59 6.13 -14.16
C ASP A 661 38.63 5.00 -14.26
N GLY A 662 38.73 4.38 -15.44
CA GLY A 662 39.71 3.30 -15.69
C GLY A 662 39.36 1.94 -15.08
N ALA A 663 38.18 1.79 -14.48
CA ALA A 663 37.71 0.52 -13.92
C ALA A 663 37.45 -0.53 -15.02
N ASN A 664 37.74 -1.80 -14.72
CA ASN A 664 37.58 -2.93 -15.65
C ASN A 664 36.25 -3.69 -15.50
N GLY A 665 35.31 -3.15 -14.73
CA GLY A 665 33.98 -3.69 -14.46
C GLY A 665 33.15 -2.70 -13.65
N TYR A 666 31.95 -3.10 -13.20
CA TYR A 666 31.11 -2.20 -12.39
C TYR A 666 31.82 -1.79 -11.10
N VAL A 667 31.79 -0.49 -10.78
CA VAL A 667 32.28 0.03 -9.50
C VAL A 667 31.09 0.29 -8.59
N ILE A 668 31.12 -0.27 -7.39
CA ILE A 668 30.11 -0.08 -6.34
C ILE A 668 30.65 0.89 -5.29
N ALA A 669 29.82 1.83 -4.88
CA ALA A 669 30.10 2.72 -3.77
C ALA A 669 28.89 2.72 -2.84
N ASP A 670 29.08 2.16 -1.65
CA ASP A 670 28.03 1.94 -0.65
C ASP A 670 28.27 2.85 0.56
N ALA A 671 29.28 2.56 1.38
CA ALA A 671 29.62 3.41 2.52
C ALA A 671 31.12 3.42 2.80
N VAL A 672 31.58 4.42 3.53
CA VAL A 672 32.94 4.50 4.07
C VAL A 672 32.88 4.59 5.58
N SER A 673 33.61 3.71 6.26
CA SER A 673 33.71 3.68 7.73
C SER A 673 35.15 3.97 8.18
N PHE A 674 35.29 4.86 9.15
CA PHE A 674 36.53 5.28 9.77
C PHE A 674 36.59 4.72 11.20
N VAL A 675 37.33 3.63 11.39
CA VAL A 675 37.38 2.91 12.68
C VAL A 675 38.68 3.23 13.42
N PRO A 676 38.64 3.84 14.61
CA PRO A 676 39.85 4.09 15.39
C PRO A 676 40.63 2.81 15.68
N VAL A 677 41.93 2.80 15.38
CA VAL A 677 42.85 1.73 15.75
C VAL A 677 43.35 2.02 17.16
N LYS A 678 43.17 1.06 18.07
CA LYS A 678 43.62 1.19 19.47
C LYS A 678 45.10 0.90 19.63
#